data_AF-A0A656JQK8-F1
#
_entry.id   AF-A0A656JQK8-F1
#
_cell.length_a   1.000
_cell.length_b   1.000
_cell.length_c   1.000
_cell.angle_alpha   90.00
_cell.angle_beta   90.00
_cell.angle_gamma   90.00
#
_symmetry.space_group_name_H-M   'P 1'
#
loop_
_entity.id
_entity.type
_entity.pdbx_description
1 polymer ?
#
loop_
_entity_poly.entity_id
_entity_poly.type
_entity_poly.pdbx_seq_one_letter_code
_entity_poly.pdbx_strand_id
1 'polypeptide(L)'
;MGKLARSNEQKTLGPDRFSPSTVAVREHRARERADRMIDQFVERFTEKNFFPDDGESALFALLVQLPEWPSELMISVQNENGEDLALYLKGNDQSVVENTVVLMHGGDDAYVAPDGVSISDDEPLLTLVFSQLPVSSTLGMGGNFPGSNSTAGRIVTLREQITGLAREQRPLLFTALLADEGTSKSLLNVSLPNPFLPLWDRRDIEISPVLGWLGALNPQVPVSRLEELLGRMPLTEEQQIDFLKNDVLPVEFVEAMEISLDEWTRSTAIDGLSRTRMFNQYTDELARTGARALLAASEQNLVILDPGMSKYEPSGPDDTSIVLLHDGSGNYSAQDTSNGEITEFKDGTDSFYLAISSQFKAEDRLSLGMQFEQDVAGFRKALTQHAIEENRGWFDPEKPTGIEKGFLPEWFASASDDDKYAWKIAVQDYSQAVLEAQAPDLLEPSRYGEPDQLRNYAREKLQKRILLDHGVEVNPDEISILTVSIEIDPGFILDLDYEFAGPSEVEASYETQQRSLTDLSLENIAVTDLNFFLTSRALDAQGRLIGFLKAGYLFSLIRDLNIGENYPRFLRNVLSTSSTGAWHRQRYARVMHTQMRLDGIEAKMAGDFLGDGSLPPELANRGHKWLTAVLDHPVDDDDRATVEGHRIKVSQLSISDVPLSGVLVIGVAARSSVGALVMFTPQAPDGQCFREMSSLTEFQQLLLEPALLDYLVGRAALASQADVRRVLTAGRDALFMELLPRSENFLEAVYDSEVERVISAVDERTTSTWETNWESAWEIIKTVGDIILTFAPFKVQLPIAALRSFYAIWQGVAKAASEQGTAPLYFVQAALLLADGLTLPKGRRVKPYSPAAVGRPVLNPKTAVS
;
A
#
# COMPACT_ATOMS: atom_id res chain seq x y z
N MET A 1 5.34 10.82 -7.07
CA MET A 1 5.81 11.21 -5.73
C MET A 1 4.85 12.24 -5.15
N GLY A 2 4.17 11.92 -4.05
CA GLY A 2 3.31 12.87 -3.33
C GLY A 2 4.16 13.99 -2.73
N LYS A 3 3.69 15.23 -2.74
CA LYS A 3 4.43 16.36 -2.18
C LYS A 3 4.60 16.16 -0.67
N LEU A 4 5.81 16.36 -0.14
CA LEU A 4 6.02 16.65 1.28
C LEU A 4 5.32 17.98 1.60
N ALA A 5 4.91 18.13 2.86
CA ALA A 5 4.43 19.40 3.36
C ALA A 5 5.48 20.50 3.03
N ARG A 6 4.98 21.61 2.50
CA ARG A 6 5.67 22.62 1.65
C ARG A 6 6.91 23.26 2.27
N SER A 7 8.07 23.19 1.59
CA SER A 7 9.26 24.00 1.94
C SER A 7 8.95 25.51 2.02
N ASN A 8 9.68 26.26 2.85
CA ASN A 8 9.47 27.71 3.01
C ASN A 8 9.65 28.50 1.70
N GLU A 9 10.40 27.99 0.72
CA GLU A 9 10.54 28.61 -0.61
C GLU A 9 9.19 28.71 -1.34
N GLN A 10 8.22 27.82 -1.12
CA GLN A 10 6.88 27.89 -1.72
C GLN A 10 5.88 28.78 -0.96
N LYS A 11 6.17 29.24 0.27
CA LYS A 11 5.40 30.34 0.89
C LYS A 11 5.51 31.65 0.09
N THR A 12 6.53 31.78 -0.78
CA THR A 12 6.75 32.95 -1.65
C THR A 12 6.00 32.87 -2.99
N LEU A 13 5.51 31.70 -3.38
CA LEU A 13 4.79 31.48 -4.66
C LEU A 13 3.29 31.71 -4.51
N GLY A 14 2.88 32.97 -4.39
CA GLY A 14 1.51 33.44 -4.69
C GLY A 14 0.36 32.90 -3.81
N PRO A 15 -0.63 33.74 -3.43
CA PRO A 15 -1.61 33.42 -2.40
C PRO A 15 -2.76 32.47 -2.81
N ASP A 16 -2.67 31.59 -3.83
CA ASP A 16 -3.89 31.00 -4.43
C ASP A 16 -4.09 29.47 -4.38
N ARG A 17 -3.17 28.65 -3.87
CA ARG A 17 -3.43 27.20 -3.78
C ARG A 17 -2.79 26.59 -2.54
N PHE A 18 -3.57 26.24 -1.52
CA PHE A 18 -3.18 25.26 -0.49
C PHE A 18 -3.39 23.84 -1.06
N SER A 19 -2.53 22.88 -0.72
CA SER A 19 -2.63 21.48 -1.18
C SER A 19 -2.10 20.62 -0.05
N PRO A 20 -2.91 19.71 0.51
CA PRO A 20 -2.52 18.91 1.66
C PRO A 20 -1.44 17.88 1.33
N SER A 21 -0.78 17.38 2.37
CA SER A 21 -0.04 16.14 2.30
C SER A 21 -0.99 14.92 2.22
N THR A 22 -0.47 13.80 1.71
CA THR A 22 -1.18 12.52 1.70
C THR A 22 -1.50 12.01 3.11
N VAL A 23 -0.64 12.33 4.08
CA VAL A 23 -0.82 11.99 5.49
C VAL A 23 -2.06 12.67 6.05
N ALA A 24 -2.17 14.00 5.86
CA ALA A 24 -3.28 14.78 6.42
C ALA A 24 -4.65 14.37 5.85
N VAL A 25 -4.66 13.92 4.60
CA VAL A 25 -5.83 13.34 3.95
C VAL A 25 -6.24 12.01 4.60
N ARG A 26 -5.27 11.11 4.85
CA ARG A 26 -5.53 9.82 5.52
C ARG A 26 -6.07 10.02 6.93
N GLU A 27 -5.48 10.93 7.70
CA GLU A 27 -5.93 11.25 9.07
C GLU A 27 -7.33 11.87 9.10
N HIS A 28 -7.67 12.71 8.13
CA HIS A 28 -9.02 13.26 8.03
C HIS A 28 -10.06 12.17 7.74
N ARG A 29 -9.76 11.23 6.83
CA ARG A 29 -10.62 10.05 6.60
C ARG A 29 -10.74 9.15 7.82
N ALA A 30 -9.64 8.92 8.54
CA ALA A 30 -9.67 8.14 9.76
C ALA A 30 -10.66 8.75 10.76
N ARG A 31 -10.64 10.08 10.92
CA ARG A 31 -11.60 10.84 11.74
C ARG A 31 -13.04 10.69 11.23
N GLU A 32 -13.29 10.89 9.93
CA GLU A 32 -14.64 10.71 9.35
C GLU A 32 -15.17 9.29 9.53
N ARG A 33 -14.30 8.27 9.39
CA ARG A 33 -14.66 6.87 9.57
C ARG A 33 -14.98 6.57 11.03
N ALA A 34 -14.14 7.04 11.95
CA ALA A 34 -14.38 6.91 13.38
C ALA A 34 -15.72 7.54 13.77
N ASP A 35 -16.01 8.74 13.28
CA ASP A 35 -17.31 9.39 13.51
C ASP A 35 -18.47 8.58 12.94
N ARG A 36 -18.38 8.13 11.68
CA ARG A 36 -19.44 7.33 11.04
C ARG A 36 -19.69 6.02 11.80
N MET A 37 -18.65 5.35 12.25
CA MET A 37 -18.75 4.12 13.03
C MET A 37 -19.48 4.40 14.36
N ILE A 38 -19.10 5.47 15.07
CA ILE A 38 -19.79 5.87 16.30
C ILE A 38 -21.25 6.24 16.00
N ASP A 39 -21.53 6.96 14.91
CA ASP A 39 -22.90 7.30 14.50
C ASP A 39 -23.73 6.03 14.22
N GLN A 40 -23.16 5.02 13.56
CA GLN A 40 -23.81 3.72 13.38
C GLN A 40 -24.12 3.04 14.73
N PHE A 41 -23.19 3.09 15.70
CA PHE A 41 -23.45 2.60 17.07
C PHE A 41 -24.56 3.39 17.78
N VAL A 42 -24.60 4.70 17.59
CA VAL A 42 -25.49 5.62 18.31
C VAL A 42 -26.91 5.64 17.72
N GLU A 43 -27.04 5.47 16.41
CA GLU A 43 -28.30 5.65 15.69
C GLU A 43 -28.97 4.34 15.29
N ARG A 44 -28.17 3.30 14.99
CA ARG A 44 -28.67 2.09 14.32
C ARG A 44 -28.41 0.80 15.09
N PHE A 45 -27.53 0.79 16.08
CA PHE A 45 -27.18 -0.44 16.81
C PHE A 45 -28.33 -1.05 17.63
N THR A 46 -29.40 -0.32 17.87
CA THR A 46 -30.63 -0.89 18.46
C THR A 46 -31.47 -1.68 17.44
N GLU A 47 -31.20 -1.54 16.13
CA GLU A 47 -31.85 -2.34 15.08
C GLU A 47 -31.43 -3.81 15.21
N LYS A 48 -32.40 -4.72 15.11
CA LYS A 48 -32.16 -6.17 15.17
C LYS A 48 -31.22 -6.60 14.04
N ASN A 49 -30.19 -7.40 14.36
CA ASN A 49 -29.19 -7.93 13.44
C ASN A 49 -28.35 -6.86 12.71
N PHE A 50 -28.45 -5.58 13.09
CA PHE A 50 -27.57 -4.56 12.55
C PHE A 50 -26.21 -4.62 13.26
N PHE A 51 -25.15 -4.53 12.46
CA PHE A 51 -23.78 -4.43 12.93
C PHE A 51 -23.06 -3.31 12.16
N PRO A 52 -22.33 -2.40 12.83
CA PRO A 52 -21.54 -1.37 12.16
C PRO A 52 -20.43 -1.99 11.33
N ASP A 53 -20.14 -1.42 10.16
CA ASP A 53 -19.05 -1.88 9.31
C ASP A 53 -17.71 -1.68 10.06
N ASP A 54 -16.88 -2.73 10.14
CA ASP A 54 -15.58 -2.73 10.83
C ASP A 54 -15.67 -2.42 12.34
N GLY A 55 -16.84 -2.66 12.94
CA GLY A 55 -17.17 -2.26 14.31
C GLY A 55 -16.83 -3.29 15.40
N GLU A 56 -16.23 -4.44 15.08
CA GLU A 56 -16.03 -5.55 16.03
C GLU A 56 -15.13 -5.15 17.19
N SER A 57 -13.95 -4.59 16.89
CA SER A 57 -13.00 -4.12 17.90
C SER A 57 -13.61 -3.04 18.79
N ALA A 58 -14.38 -2.13 18.20
CA ALA A 58 -15.11 -1.09 18.91
C ALA A 58 -16.19 -1.67 19.82
N LEU A 59 -16.91 -2.70 19.35
CA LEU A 59 -17.90 -3.42 20.15
C LEU A 59 -17.24 -4.11 21.35
N PHE A 60 -16.13 -4.82 21.16
CA PHE A 60 -15.44 -5.49 22.26
C PHE A 60 -14.92 -4.50 23.30
N ALA A 61 -14.37 -3.36 22.83
CA ALA A 61 -13.98 -2.26 23.70
C ALA A 61 -15.16 -1.67 24.47
N LEU A 62 -16.32 -1.49 23.84
CA LEU A 62 -17.54 -1.00 24.49
C LEU A 62 -18.09 -2.00 25.51
N LEU A 63 -18.12 -3.28 25.17
CA LEU A 63 -18.64 -4.35 26.02
C LEU A 63 -17.93 -4.41 27.37
N VAL A 64 -16.60 -4.43 27.37
CA VAL A 64 -15.81 -4.55 28.60
C VAL A 64 -15.91 -3.31 29.49
N GLN A 65 -16.37 -2.18 28.95
CA GLN A 65 -16.55 -0.92 29.69
C GLN A 65 -17.97 -0.71 30.22
N LEU A 66 -18.91 -1.63 29.95
CA LEU A 66 -20.24 -1.55 30.54
C LEU A 66 -20.18 -1.67 32.08
N PRO A 67 -21.01 -0.94 32.82
CA PRO A 67 -21.04 -1.01 34.29
C PRO A 67 -21.23 -2.43 34.80
N GLU A 68 -22.12 -3.21 34.18
CA GLU A 68 -22.46 -4.58 34.53
C GLU A 68 -21.45 -5.62 34.00
N TRP A 69 -20.44 -5.21 33.22
CA TRP A 69 -19.37 -6.11 32.81
C TRP A 69 -18.43 -6.41 34.00
N PRO A 70 -18.17 -7.69 34.35
CA PRO A 70 -17.29 -8.05 35.46
C PRO A 70 -15.84 -7.62 35.23
N SER A 71 -15.16 -7.12 36.26
CA SER A 71 -13.75 -6.68 36.18
C SER A 71 -12.76 -7.80 35.90
N GLU A 72 -13.11 -9.01 36.34
CA GLU A 72 -12.35 -10.25 36.27
C GLU A 72 -12.62 -11.06 34.99
N LEU A 73 -13.46 -10.53 34.08
CA LEU A 73 -13.83 -11.17 32.82
C LEU A 73 -13.14 -10.48 31.63
N MET A 74 -12.35 -11.25 30.89
CA MET A 74 -11.62 -10.80 29.70
C MET A 74 -12.29 -11.31 28.42
N ILE A 75 -12.20 -10.56 27.31
CA ILE A 75 -12.46 -11.08 25.97
C ILE A 75 -11.11 -11.35 25.29
N SER A 76 -10.90 -12.58 24.82
CA SER A 76 -9.78 -12.95 23.96
C SER A 76 -10.30 -13.22 22.55
N VAL A 77 -9.76 -12.49 21.57
CA VAL A 77 -10.00 -12.74 20.14
C VAL A 77 -8.85 -13.57 19.61
N GLN A 78 -9.12 -14.73 19.03
CA GLN A 78 -8.10 -15.68 18.57
C GLN A 78 -8.21 -15.98 17.08
N ASN A 79 -7.09 -16.36 16.46
CA ASN A 79 -7.10 -16.90 15.10
C ASN A 79 -7.48 -18.40 15.10
N GLU A 80 -7.60 -18.99 13.90
CA GLU A 80 -7.92 -20.41 13.71
C GLU A 80 -6.89 -21.37 14.34
N ASN A 81 -5.68 -20.90 14.63
CA ASN A 81 -4.63 -21.68 15.29
C ASN A 81 -4.67 -21.56 16.83
N GLY A 82 -5.63 -20.82 17.38
CA GLY A 82 -5.76 -20.56 18.83
C GLY A 82 -4.76 -19.54 19.37
N GLU A 83 -4.11 -18.75 18.51
CA GLU A 83 -3.23 -17.66 18.93
C GLU A 83 -4.03 -16.38 19.16
N ASP A 84 -3.79 -15.70 20.28
CA ASP A 84 -4.43 -14.42 20.60
C ASP A 84 -4.06 -13.35 19.57
N LEU A 85 -5.09 -12.68 19.04
CA LEU A 85 -5.00 -11.53 18.15
C LEU A 85 -5.18 -10.22 18.92
N ALA A 86 -6.14 -10.18 19.85
CA ALA A 86 -6.39 -9.03 20.70
C ALA A 86 -7.05 -9.47 22.02
N LEU A 87 -6.72 -8.76 23.09
CA LEU A 87 -7.26 -8.96 24.43
C LEU A 87 -7.98 -7.68 24.89
N TYR A 88 -9.19 -7.81 25.40
CA TYR A 88 -9.98 -6.70 25.94
C TYR A 88 -10.31 -6.95 27.40
N LEU A 89 -10.00 -5.97 28.25
CA LEU A 89 -10.25 -6.01 29.68
C LEU A 89 -10.76 -4.65 30.17
N LYS A 90 -11.63 -4.68 31.18
CA LYS A 90 -12.14 -3.47 31.83
C LYS A 90 -11.00 -2.62 32.41
N GLY A 91 -10.16 -3.24 33.24
CA GLY A 91 -8.92 -2.67 33.76
C GLY A 91 -7.69 -2.91 32.86
N ASN A 92 -6.51 -2.63 33.41
CA ASN A 92 -5.21 -2.84 32.78
C ASN A 92 -4.36 -3.93 33.46
N ASP A 93 -4.83 -4.51 34.57
CA ASP A 93 -4.15 -5.56 35.31
C ASP A 93 -4.67 -6.94 34.89
N GLN A 94 -3.90 -7.68 34.10
CA GLN A 94 -4.28 -9.02 33.66
C GLN A 94 -4.34 -10.05 34.81
N SER A 95 -3.69 -9.78 35.95
CA SER A 95 -3.64 -10.72 37.07
C SER A 95 -4.99 -10.92 37.78
N VAL A 96 -5.93 -9.99 37.58
CA VAL A 96 -7.29 -10.05 38.16
C VAL A 96 -8.26 -10.92 37.34
N VAL A 97 -7.83 -11.44 36.18
CA VAL A 97 -8.69 -12.20 35.27
C VAL A 97 -8.94 -13.60 35.84
N GLU A 98 -10.21 -13.93 36.08
CA GLU A 98 -10.65 -15.25 36.53
C GLU A 98 -11.32 -16.06 35.41
N ASN A 99 -11.97 -15.38 34.46
CA ASN A 99 -12.71 -16.00 33.36
C ASN A 99 -12.39 -15.31 32.03
N THR A 100 -12.53 -16.03 30.92
CA THR A 100 -12.26 -15.49 29.57
C THR A 100 -13.35 -15.92 28.59
N VAL A 101 -13.93 -14.96 27.90
CA VAL A 101 -14.75 -15.17 26.70
C VAL A 101 -13.80 -15.30 25.52
N VAL A 102 -13.77 -16.46 24.87
CA VAL A 102 -12.90 -16.71 23.72
C VAL A 102 -13.72 -16.62 22.44
N LEU A 103 -13.31 -15.73 21.55
CA LEU A 103 -13.93 -15.49 20.26
C LEU A 103 -12.92 -15.91 19.19
N MET A 104 -13.09 -17.10 18.63
CA MET A 104 -12.25 -17.57 17.54
C MET A 104 -12.78 -17.00 16.22
N HIS A 105 -11.93 -16.28 15.50
CA HIS A 105 -12.27 -15.75 14.19
C HIS A 105 -12.21 -16.88 13.15
N GLY A 106 -13.36 -17.40 12.74
CA GLY A 106 -13.44 -18.40 11.67
C GLY A 106 -13.36 -17.74 10.30
N GLY A 107 -12.71 -18.37 9.32
CA GLY A 107 -12.53 -17.84 7.96
C GLY A 107 -13.78 -17.53 7.12
N ASP A 108 -14.98 -17.58 7.71
CA ASP A 108 -16.29 -17.15 7.15
C ASP A 108 -16.78 -15.82 7.76
N ASP A 109 -15.92 -15.14 8.52
CA ASP A 109 -16.24 -13.87 9.18
C ASP A 109 -17.30 -13.94 10.28
N ALA A 110 -17.58 -15.16 10.74
CA ALA A 110 -18.35 -15.43 11.94
C ALA A 110 -17.39 -15.82 13.07
N TYR A 111 -17.59 -15.22 14.24
CA TYR A 111 -16.94 -15.70 15.45
C TYR A 111 -17.56 -17.01 15.88
N VAL A 112 -16.70 -17.98 16.21
CA VAL A 112 -17.09 -19.29 16.71
C VAL A 112 -16.49 -19.53 18.08
N ALA A 113 -17.14 -20.40 18.86
CA ALA A 113 -16.58 -20.89 20.09
C ALA A 113 -15.34 -21.78 19.81
N PRO A 114 -14.40 -21.94 20.76
CA PRO A 114 -13.19 -22.76 20.59
C PRO A 114 -13.46 -24.24 20.26
N ASP A 115 -14.65 -24.74 20.56
CA ASP A 115 -15.10 -26.10 20.25
C ASP A 115 -15.68 -26.24 18.83
N GLY A 116 -15.65 -25.17 18.03
CA GLY A 116 -16.14 -25.14 16.65
C GLY A 116 -17.65 -25.06 16.52
N VAL A 117 -18.38 -24.80 17.61
CA VAL A 117 -19.84 -24.66 17.59
C VAL A 117 -20.20 -23.28 17.02
N SER A 118 -20.70 -23.27 15.79
CA SER A 118 -21.36 -22.11 15.19
C SER A 118 -22.82 -22.04 15.64
N ILE A 119 -23.24 -20.88 16.16
CA ILE A 119 -24.60 -20.64 16.61
C ILE A 119 -25.40 -20.09 15.43
N SER A 120 -26.31 -20.88 14.87
CA SER A 120 -27.16 -20.52 13.72
C SER A 120 -28.41 -19.72 14.15
N ASP A 121 -28.25 -18.80 15.11
CA ASP A 121 -29.35 -17.96 15.62
C ASP A 121 -29.29 -16.53 15.07
N ASP A 122 -30.39 -15.80 15.20
CA ASP A 122 -30.37 -14.33 15.15
C ASP A 122 -29.34 -13.81 16.17
N GLU A 123 -28.52 -12.82 15.81
CA GLU A 123 -27.47 -12.24 16.68
C GLU A 123 -26.33 -13.21 17.08
N PRO A 124 -25.61 -13.83 16.12
CA PRO A 124 -24.67 -14.93 16.41
C PRO A 124 -23.52 -14.53 17.33
N LEU A 125 -22.92 -13.36 17.11
CA LEU A 125 -21.79 -12.86 17.92
C LEU A 125 -22.20 -12.59 19.38
N LEU A 126 -23.30 -11.86 19.60
CA LEU A 126 -23.75 -11.54 20.95
C LEU A 126 -24.25 -12.80 21.67
N THR A 127 -24.92 -13.71 20.97
CA THR A 127 -25.34 -15.01 21.53
C THR A 127 -24.12 -15.85 21.95
N LEU A 128 -23.04 -15.81 21.17
CA LEU A 128 -21.77 -16.46 21.51
C LEU A 128 -21.11 -15.83 22.75
N VAL A 129 -21.17 -14.50 22.91
CA VAL A 129 -20.70 -13.86 24.15
C VAL A 129 -21.54 -14.33 25.33
N PHE A 130 -22.88 -14.28 25.22
CA PHE A 130 -23.79 -14.69 26.30
C PHE A 130 -23.65 -16.17 26.71
N SER A 131 -23.32 -17.07 25.78
CA SER A 131 -23.13 -18.49 26.08
C SER A 131 -21.88 -18.77 26.95
N GLN A 132 -20.92 -17.85 26.96
CA GLN A 132 -19.67 -17.95 27.72
C GLN A 132 -19.68 -17.12 29.01
N LEU A 133 -20.74 -16.34 29.26
CA LEU A 133 -20.84 -15.53 30.48
C LEU A 133 -21.06 -16.42 31.73
N PRO A 134 -20.51 -16.03 32.89
CA PRO A 134 -20.86 -16.66 34.15
C PRO A 134 -22.37 -16.65 34.41
N VAL A 135 -22.90 -17.70 35.05
CA VAL A 135 -24.35 -17.81 35.38
C VAL A 135 -24.84 -16.64 36.26
N SER A 136 -23.94 -16.04 37.04
CA SER A 136 -24.20 -14.86 37.87
C SER A 136 -24.23 -13.53 37.10
N SER A 137 -23.91 -13.51 35.80
CA SER A 137 -23.81 -12.28 35.01
C SER A 137 -25.15 -11.57 34.89
N THR A 138 -25.17 -10.30 35.29
CA THR A 138 -26.31 -9.37 35.15
C THR A 138 -26.27 -8.57 33.84
N LEU A 139 -25.36 -8.88 32.91
CA LEU A 139 -25.21 -8.15 31.65
C LEU A 139 -26.52 -8.16 30.83
N GLY A 140 -26.96 -7.01 30.32
CA GLY A 140 -28.20 -6.89 29.56
C GLY A 140 -29.48 -7.11 30.39
N MET A 141 -29.41 -7.09 31.73
CA MET A 141 -30.61 -7.10 32.59
C MET A 141 -31.19 -5.68 32.74
N GLY A 142 -32.47 -5.57 33.08
CA GLY A 142 -33.13 -4.27 33.36
C GLY A 142 -34.12 -3.80 32.28
N GLY A 143 -34.27 -4.54 31.19
CA GLY A 143 -35.28 -4.27 30.16
C GLY A 143 -36.72 -4.34 30.70
N ASN A 144 -37.49 -3.29 30.48
CA ASN A 144 -38.90 -3.19 30.92
C ASN A 144 -39.88 -3.62 29.80
N PHE A 145 -39.72 -4.83 29.28
CA PHE A 145 -40.58 -5.40 28.24
C PHE A 145 -40.75 -6.92 28.40
N PRO A 146 -41.84 -7.52 27.87
CA PRO A 146 -42.06 -8.96 27.95
C PRO A 146 -40.93 -9.76 27.32
N GLY A 147 -40.35 -10.71 28.07
CA GLY A 147 -39.26 -11.56 27.59
C GLY A 147 -37.85 -10.97 27.79
N SER A 148 -37.70 -9.85 28.51
CA SER A 148 -36.39 -9.24 28.81
C SER A 148 -35.41 -10.16 29.56
N ASN A 149 -35.90 -11.17 30.27
CA ASN A 149 -35.07 -12.17 30.95
C ASN A 149 -34.55 -13.30 30.03
N SER A 150 -35.04 -13.39 28.78
CA SER A 150 -34.50 -14.33 27.79
C SER A 150 -33.18 -13.83 27.21
N THR A 151 -32.34 -14.70 26.65
CA THR A 151 -31.09 -14.27 25.98
C THR A 151 -31.35 -13.23 24.89
N ALA A 152 -32.37 -13.44 24.05
CA ALA A 152 -32.77 -12.48 23.03
C ALA A 152 -33.22 -11.13 23.63
N GLY A 153 -33.96 -11.14 24.74
CA GLY A 153 -34.34 -9.93 25.46
C GLY A 153 -33.14 -9.21 26.07
N ARG A 154 -32.18 -9.94 26.66
CA ARG A 154 -30.95 -9.38 27.20
C ARG A 154 -30.08 -8.74 26.12
N ILE A 155 -30.06 -9.31 24.92
CA ILE A 155 -29.36 -8.73 23.76
C ILE A 155 -29.98 -7.37 23.36
N VAL A 156 -31.31 -7.24 23.38
CA VAL A 156 -31.98 -5.95 23.11
C VAL A 156 -31.55 -4.88 24.12
N THR A 157 -31.60 -5.19 25.41
CA THR A 157 -31.15 -4.26 26.46
C THR A 157 -29.65 -3.96 26.37
N LEU A 158 -28.82 -4.95 26.04
CA LEU A 158 -27.38 -4.76 25.85
C LEU A 158 -27.10 -3.78 24.71
N ARG A 159 -27.80 -3.90 23.57
CA ARG A 159 -27.67 -2.96 22.45
C ARG A 159 -28.01 -1.53 22.87
N GLU A 160 -29.08 -1.32 23.63
CA GLU A 160 -29.44 -0.01 24.19
C GLU A 160 -28.35 0.56 25.11
N GLN A 161 -27.80 -0.28 26.00
CA GLN A 161 -26.72 0.12 26.91
C GLN A 161 -25.44 0.52 26.16
N ILE A 162 -25.06 -0.24 25.13
CA ILE A 162 -23.89 0.04 24.29
C ILE A 162 -24.10 1.34 23.50
N THR A 163 -25.28 1.53 22.92
CA THR A 163 -25.65 2.79 22.25
C THR A 163 -25.57 3.98 23.21
N GLY A 164 -26.02 3.81 24.46
CA GLY A 164 -25.91 4.83 25.51
C GLY A 164 -24.45 5.16 25.84
N LEU A 165 -23.62 4.13 26.06
CA LEU A 165 -22.21 4.29 26.38
C LEU A 165 -21.42 4.95 25.23
N ALA A 166 -21.64 4.51 23.98
CA ALA A 166 -21.00 5.08 22.81
C ALA A 166 -21.36 6.56 22.61
N ARG A 167 -22.60 6.95 22.95
CA ARG A 167 -23.06 8.35 22.90
C ARG A 167 -22.41 9.18 24.00
N GLU A 168 -22.41 8.69 25.24
CA GLU A 168 -21.89 9.43 26.40
C GLU A 168 -20.37 9.59 26.33
N GLN A 169 -19.66 8.53 25.94
CA GLN A 169 -18.20 8.47 25.92
C GLN A 169 -17.62 8.68 24.51
N ARG A 170 -18.39 9.33 23.62
CA ARG A 170 -17.99 9.58 22.22
C ARG A 170 -16.57 10.15 22.08
N PRO A 171 -16.13 11.18 22.86
CA PRO A 171 -14.78 11.71 22.71
C PRO A 171 -13.68 10.69 22.98
N LEU A 172 -13.82 9.87 24.03
CA LEU A 172 -12.84 8.83 24.38
C LEU A 172 -12.86 7.67 23.39
N LEU A 173 -14.05 7.24 22.95
CA LEU A 173 -14.19 6.20 21.93
C LEU A 173 -13.57 6.65 20.60
N PHE A 174 -13.81 7.89 20.18
CA PHE A 174 -13.21 8.47 18.98
C PHE A 174 -11.68 8.48 19.05
N THR A 175 -11.11 8.91 20.19
CA THR A 175 -9.65 8.87 20.38
C THR A 175 -9.10 7.44 20.33
N ALA A 176 -9.80 6.44 20.87
CA ALA A 176 -9.36 5.05 20.81
C ALA A 176 -9.41 4.48 19.39
N LEU A 177 -10.40 4.86 18.58
CA LEU A 177 -10.50 4.46 17.16
C LEU A 177 -9.40 5.08 16.27
N LEU A 178 -8.77 6.16 16.73
CA LEU A 178 -7.67 6.84 16.03
C LEU A 178 -6.29 6.51 16.59
N ALA A 179 -6.20 5.65 17.61
CA ALA A 179 -4.92 5.28 18.18
C ALA A 179 -4.06 4.56 17.12
N ASP A 180 -2.76 4.82 17.12
CA ASP A 180 -1.83 4.17 16.20
C ASP A 180 -1.86 2.65 16.37
N GLU A 181 -1.56 1.91 15.30
CA GLU A 181 -1.52 0.46 15.34
C GLU A 181 -0.58 -0.06 16.44
N GLY A 182 -1.06 -1.03 17.21
CA GLY A 182 -0.33 -1.59 18.36
C GLY A 182 -0.51 -0.81 19.67
N THR A 183 -1.14 0.36 19.67
CA THR A 183 -1.40 1.10 20.93
C THR A 183 -2.35 0.31 21.82
N SER A 184 -1.88 -0.06 23.03
CA SER A 184 -2.64 -0.84 23.99
C SER A 184 -2.47 -0.32 25.42
N LYS A 185 -3.38 -0.73 26.31
CA LYS A 185 -3.31 -0.34 27.73
C LYS A 185 -2.03 -0.83 28.42
N SER A 186 -1.48 -1.96 27.98
CA SER A 186 -0.28 -2.57 28.57
C SER A 186 1.01 -1.86 28.17
N LEU A 187 1.04 -1.23 26.99
CA LEU A 187 2.22 -0.49 26.50
C LEU A 187 2.28 0.96 27.01
N LEU A 188 1.15 1.55 27.39
CA LEU A 188 1.08 2.93 27.86
C LEU A 188 1.49 3.05 29.34
N ASN A 189 2.63 3.69 29.61
CA ASN A 189 3.09 4.06 30.96
C ASN A 189 2.35 5.30 31.52
N VAL A 190 1.02 5.32 31.43
CA VAL A 190 0.17 6.44 31.92
C VAL A 190 -0.75 5.94 33.02
N SER A 191 -0.98 6.75 34.06
CA SER A 191 -1.77 6.35 35.24
C SER A 191 -3.22 5.97 34.93
N LEU A 192 -3.81 6.52 33.87
CA LEU A 192 -5.11 6.11 33.33
C LEU A 192 -5.06 6.11 31.79
N PRO A 193 -4.79 4.97 31.14
CA PRO A 193 -4.89 4.85 29.68
C PRO A 193 -6.35 4.96 29.24
N ASN A 194 -6.58 5.29 27.97
CA ASN A 194 -7.94 5.35 27.41
C ASN A 194 -8.65 3.99 27.61
N PRO A 195 -9.84 3.97 28.26
CA PRO A 195 -10.51 2.72 28.64
C PRO A 195 -10.97 1.88 27.44
N PHE A 196 -11.12 2.48 26.25
CA PHE A 196 -11.58 1.78 25.05
C PHE A 196 -10.43 1.17 24.22
N LEU A 197 -9.17 1.33 24.64
CA LEU A 197 -8.06 0.61 24.02
C LEU A 197 -8.09 -0.88 24.39
N PRO A 198 -7.59 -1.78 23.52
CA PRO A 198 -7.35 -3.17 23.90
C PRO A 198 -6.32 -3.22 25.04
N LEU A 199 -6.40 -4.27 25.87
CA LEU A 199 -5.37 -4.57 26.86
C LEU A 199 -4.04 -4.84 26.17
N TRP A 200 -4.10 -5.64 25.10
CA TRP A 200 -2.99 -6.02 24.24
C TRP A 200 -3.53 -6.38 22.84
N ASP A 201 -2.72 -6.14 21.81
CA ASP A 201 -2.97 -6.55 20.42
C ASP A 201 -1.66 -7.16 19.89
N ARG A 202 -1.75 -8.21 19.07
CA ARG A 202 -0.61 -8.93 18.48
C ARG A 202 0.28 -8.08 17.60
N ARG A 203 -0.19 -6.91 17.17
CA ARG A 203 0.58 -5.96 16.36
C ARG A 203 1.64 -5.21 17.17
N ASP A 204 2.58 -5.94 17.75
CA ASP A 204 3.84 -5.35 18.22
C ASP A 204 4.67 -4.99 16.98
N ILE A 205 4.55 -3.75 16.52
CA ILE A 205 5.48 -3.20 15.52
C ILE A 205 6.78 -2.92 16.27
N GLU A 206 7.91 -3.46 15.79
CA GLU A 206 9.23 -3.03 16.24
C GLU A 206 9.44 -1.56 15.84
N ILE A 207 9.06 -0.65 16.73
CA ILE A 207 9.29 0.79 16.53
C ILE A 207 10.81 1.01 16.58
N SER A 208 11.38 1.54 15.49
CA SER A 208 12.80 1.89 15.47
C SER A 208 13.14 2.86 16.62
N PRO A 209 14.35 2.80 17.21
CA PRO A 209 14.72 3.72 18.30
C PRO A 209 14.53 5.20 17.95
N VAL A 210 14.80 5.56 16.69
CA VAL A 210 14.62 6.92 16.15
C VAL A 210 13.15 7.32 16.15
N LEU A 211 12.27 6.45 15.65
CA LEU A 211 10.83 6.71 15.60
C LEU A 211 10.24 6.78 17.02
N GLY A 212 10.68 5.91 17.92
CA GLY A 212 10.28 5.94 19.33
C GLY A 212 10.71 7.24 20.01
N TRP A 213 11.93 7.72 19.75
CA TRP A 213 12.42 8.99 20.28
C TRP A 213 11.69 10.20 19.70
N LEU A 214 11.42 10.22 18.39
CA LEU A 214 10.59 11.25 17.75
C LEU A 214 9.17 11.30 18.34
N GLY A 215 8.56 10.13 18.57
CA GLY A 215 7.25 10.03 19.21
C GLY A 215 7.27 10.54 20.66
N ALA A 216 8.33 10.26 21.41
CA ALA A 216 8.50 10.76 22.77
C ALA A 216 8.63 12.29 22.82
N LEU A 217 9.29 12.91 21.84
CA LEU A 217 9.38 14.37 21.71
C LEU A 217 8.06 15.00 21.22
N ASN A 218 7.21 14.24 20.53
CA ASN A 218 5.97 14.73 19.92
C ASN A 218 4.76 13.84 20.31
N PRO A 219 4.41 13.74 21.60
CA PRO A 219 3.43 12.76 22.09
C PRO A 219 1.98 13.02 21.62
N GLN A 220 1.69 14.20 21.09
CA GLN A 220 0.38 14.62 20.57
C GLN A 220 0.19 14.30 19.08
N VAL A 221 1.19 13.69 18.44
CA VAL A 221 1.27 13.48 17.00
C VAL A 221 1.26 11.99 16.72
N PRO A 222 0.45 11.50 15.76
CA PRO A 222 0.45 10.09 15.40
C PRO A 222 1.84 9.61 14.97
N VAL A 223 2.27 8.47 15.50
CA VAL A 223 3.56 7.84 15.18
C VAL A 223 3.65 7.54 13.69
N SER A 224 2.54 7.13 13.08
CA SER A 224 2.41 6.88 11.63
C SER A 224 2.78 8.10 10.76
N ARG A 225 2.49 9.33 11.22
CA ARG A 225 2.89 10.58 10.53
C ARG A 225 4.40 10.78 10.60
N LEU A 226 5.02 10.48 11.75
CA LEU A 226 6.47 10.57 11.96
C LEU A 226 7.22 9.49 11.16
N GLU A 227 6.65 8.30 11.07
CA GLU A 227 7.15 7.20 10.26
C GLU A 227 7.13 7.54 8.77
N GLU A 228 6.03 8.09 8.23
CA GLU A 228 5.97 8.50 6.81
C GLU A 228 6.99 9.62 6.52
N LEU A 229 7.23 10.52 7.47
CA LEU A 229 8.26 11.56 7.35
C LEU A 229 9.66 10.95 7.26
N LEU A 230 10.00 10.00 8.16
CA LEU A 230 11.27 9.26 8.13
C LEU A 230 11.43 8.42 6.85
N GLY A 231 10.37 7.78 6.38
CA GLY A 231 10.39 6.99 5.15
C GLY A 231 10.68 7.83 3.89
N ARG A 232 10.30 9.11 3.89
CA ARG A 232 10.58 10.05 2.79
C ARG A 232 11.91 10.78 2.93
N MET A 233 12.34 11.04 4.16
CA MET A 233 13.59 11.71 4.49
C MET A 233 14.40 10.82 5.45
N PRO A 234 14.97 9.70 4.95
CA PRO A 234 15.72 8.79 5.80
C PRO A 234 16.97 9.47 6.36
N LEU A 235 17.18 9.34 7.66
CA LEU A 235 18.39 9.81 8.34
C LEU A 235 19.54 8.84 8.09
N THR A 236 20.75 9.35 7.86
CA THR A 236 21.97 8.52 7.79
C THR A 236 22.28 7.93 9.16
N GLU A 237 23.06 6.85 9.22
CA GLU A 237 23.46 6.24 10.51
C GLU A 237 24.11 7.26 11.46
N GLU A 238 24.95 8.15 10.95
CA GLU A 238 25.58 9.21 11.74
C GLU A 238 24.55 10.19 12.32
N GLN A 239 23.57 10.61 11.52
CA GLN A 239 22.48 11.49 11.95
C GLN A 239 21.55 10.81 12.96
N GLN A 240 21.28 9.51 12.80
CA GLN A 240 20.48 8.75 13.76
C GLN A 240 21.18 8.66 15.12
N ILE A 241 22.49 8.41 15.13
CA ILE A 241 23.28 8.37 16.36
C ILE A 241 23.32 9.74 17.04
N ASP A 242 23.50 10.81 16.27
CA ASP A 242 23.55 12.18 16.80
C ASP A 242 22.19 12.60 17.37
N PHE A 243 21.10 12.27 16.69
CA PHE A 243 19.75 12.50 17.19
C PHE A 243 19.45 11.75 18.49
N LEU A 244 19.75 10.45 18.55
CA LEU A 244 19.49 9.63 19.74
C LEU A 244 20.35 9.98 20.96
N LYS A 245 21.49 10.67 20.76
CA LYS A 245 22.42 11.03 21.85
C LYS A 245 22.35 12.50 22.25
N ASN A 246 22.12 13.39 21.29
CA ASN A 246 22.28 14.83 21.45
C ASN A 246 21.02 15.63 21.06
N ASP A 247 19.92 14.97 20.67
CA ASP A 247 18.67 15.59 20.19
C ASP A 247 18.87 16.49 18.96
N VAL A 248 19.89 16.22 18.14
CA VAL A 248 20.21 17.01 16.94
C VAL A 248 19.63 16.35 15.69
N LEU A 249 18.76 17.06 14.98
CA LEU A 249 18.22 16.66 13.67
C LEU A 249 18.79 17.54 12.54
N PRO A 250 18.90 17.01 11.31
CA PRO A 250 19.26 17.80 10.14
C PRO A 250 18.27 18.96 9.93
N VAL A 251 18.78 20.12 9.51
CA VAL A 251 17.97 21.34 9.33
C VAL A 251 16.80 21.10 8.37
N GLU A 252 17.05 20.35 7.30
CA GLU A 252 16.05 20.00 6.29
C GLU A 252 14.94 19.09 6.87
N PHE A 253 15.31 18.19 7.79
CA PHE A 253 14.35 17.32 8.47
C PHE A 253 13.51 18.12 9.48
N VAL A 254 14.14 19.02 10.24
CA VAL A 254 13.44 19.92 11.17
C VAL A 254 12.44 20.78 10.43
N GLU A 255 12.82 21.39 9.30
CA GLU A 255 11.91 22.18 8.48
C GLU A 255 10.71 21.34 8.01
N ALA A 256 10.95 20.16 7.44
CA ALA A 256 9.89 19.27 6.98
C ALA A 256 8.96 18.82 8.12
N MET A 257 9.51 18.59 9.32
CA MET A 257 8.78 18.25 10.53
C MET A 257 7.89 19.41 10.96
N GLU A 258 8.40 20.64 11.07
CA GLU A 258 7.62 21.81 11.46
C GLU A 258 6.41 22.03 10.55
N ILE A 259 6.59 21.86 9.23
CA ILE A 259 5.50 22.03 8.28
C ILE A 259 4.45 20.91 8.42
N SER A 260 4.90 19.67 8.64
CA SER A 260 4.03 18.52 8.89
C SER A 260 3.20 18.73 10.17
N LEU A 261 3.84 19.23 11.23
CA LEU A 261 3.21 19.50 12.53
C LEU A 261 2.21 20.67 12.46
N ASP A 262 2.52 21.74 11.73
CA ASP A 262 1.58 22.86 11.50
C ASP A 262 0.32 22.38 10.76
N GLU A 263 0.48 21.52 9.75
CA GLU A 263 -0.65 20.92 9.02
C GLU A 263 -1.53 20.05 9.93
N TRP A 264 -0.91 19.16 10.72
CA TRP A 264 -1.60 18.32 11.71
C TRP A 264 -2.39 19.16 12.71
N THR A 265 -1.72 20.17 13.26
CA THR A 265 -2.25 21.06 14.30
C THR A 265 -3.49 21.80 13.81
N ARG A 266 -3.42 22.45 12.64
CA ARG A 266 -4.55 23.16 12.03
C ARG A 266 -5.73 22.24 11.76
N SER A 267 -5.46 21.07 11.18
CA SER A 267 -6.52 20.12 10.82
C SER A 267 -7.24 19.56 12.05
N THR A 268 -6.50 19.30 13.13
CA THR A 268 -7.04 18.81 14.39
C THR A 268 -7.81 19.91 15.13
N ALA A 269 -7.29 21.15 15.11
CA ALA A 269 -7.95 22.31 15.70
C ALA A 269 -9.33 22.56 15.08
N ILE A 270 -9.43 22.56 13.75
CA ILE A 270 -10.69 22.76 13.01
C ILE A 270 -11.69 21.63 13.31
N ASP A 271 -11.24 20.37 13.37
CA ASP A 271 -12.12 19.25 13.71
C ASP A 271 -12.67 19.36 15.14
N GLY A 272 -11.81 19.66 16.13
CA GLY A 272 -12.25 19.89 17.51
C GLY A 272 -13.16 21.10 17.69
N LEU A 273 -13.08 22.09 16.79
CA LEU A 273 -13.99 23.24 16.77
C LEU A 273 -15.37 22.83 16.25
N SER A 274 -15.39 22.00 15.20
CA SER A 274 -16.62 21.54 14.55
C SER A 274 -17.43 20.53 15.36
N ARG A 275 -16.75 19.67 16.12
CA ARG A 275 -17.34 18.52 16.80
C ARG A 275 -16.82 18.42 18.22
N THR A 276 -17.62 17.86 19.12
CA THR A 276 -17.20 17.61 20.50
C THR A 276 -16.10 16.54 20.51
N ARG A 277 -14.87 16.96 20.84
CA ARG A 277 -13.65 16.12 20.95
C ARG A 277 -13.05 16.25 22.34
N MET A 278 -12.10 15.38 22.69
CA MET A 278 -11.26 15.57 23.88
C MET A 278 -10.57 16.93 23.84
N PHE A 279 -10.32 17.52 25.02
CA PHE A 279 -9.67 18.82 25.11
C PHE A 279 -8.33 18.80 24.37
N ASN A 280 -8.14 19.81 23.52
CA ASN A 280 -6.95 20.01 22.73
C ASN A 280 -6.60 21.50 22.78
N GLN A 281 -5.37 21.83 23.17
CA GLN A 281 -4.92 23.22 23.31
C GLN A 281 -5.03 24.00 22.00
N TYR A 282 -4.74 23.38 20.85
CA TYR A 282 -4.81 24.04 19.56
C TYR A 282 -6.25 24.35 19.13
N THR A 283 -7.19 23.46 19.45
CA THR A 283 -8.64 23.72 19.29
C THR A 283 -9.07 24.89 20.16
N ASP A 284 -8.63 24.93 21.41
CA ASP A 284 -8.94 26.00 22.35
C ASP A 284 -8.41 27.37 21.87
N GLU A 285 -7.13 27.43 21.48
CA GLU A 285 -6.51 28.64 20.92
C GLU A 285 -7.24 29.14 19.66
N LEU A 286 -7.63 28.22 18.77
CA LEU A 286 -8.42 28.53 17.58
C LEU A 286 -9.82 29.05 17.95
N ALA A 287 -10.49 28.45 18.93
CA ALA A 287 -11.79 28.89 19.41
C ALA A 287 -11.72 30.30 20.04
N ARG A 288 -10.71 30.57 20.89
CA ARG A 288 -10.47 31.91 21.47
C ARG A 288 -10.24 32.97 20.39
N THR A 289 -9.41 32.65 19.40
CA THR A 289 -9.03 33.58 18.33
C THR A 289 -10.20 33.84 17.38
N GLY A 290 -10.89 32.78 16.94
CA GLY A 290 -12.08 32.89 16.10
C GLY A 290 -13.22 33.64 16.80
N ALA A 291 -13.43 33.40 18.11
CA ALA A 291 -14.44 34.14 18.87
C ALA A 291 -14.11 35.63 18.97
N ARG A 292 -12.85 36.00 19.23
CA ARG A 292 -12.42 37.41 19.19
C ARG A 292 -12.65 38.05 17.83
N ALA A 293 -12.35 37.33 16.74
CA ALA A 293 -12.54 37.83 15.38
C ALA A 293 -14.03 38.04 15.05
N LEU A 294 -14.89 37.08 15.41
CA LEU A 294 -16.34 37.20 15.22
C LEU A 294 -16.94 38.33 16.06
N LEU A 295 -16.49 38.51 17.31
CA LEU A 295 -17.01 39.54 18.22
C LEU A 295 -16.51 40.94 17.88
N ALA A 296 -15.32 41.07 17.30
CA ALA A 296 -14.80 42.35 16.82
C ALA A 296 -15.71 42.99 15.76
N ALA A 297 -16.43 42.17 14.96
CA ALA A 297 -17.42 42.66 14.00
C ALA A 297 -18.65 43.32 14.65
N SER A 298 -18.93 42.98 15.91
CA SER A 298 -20.05 43.50 16.72
C SER A 298 -19.59 44.52 17.78
N GLU A 299 -18.36 45.02 17.69
CA GLU A 299 -17.75 45.94 18.67
C GLU A 299 -17.69 45.38 20.12
N GLN A 300 -17.81 44.06 20.28
CA GLN A 300 -17.72 43.39 21.58
C GLN A 300 -16.30 42.89 21.83
N ASN A 301 -15.81 43.08 23.06
CA ASN A 301 -14.48 42.63 23.46
C ASN A 301 -14.58 41.34 24.28
N LEU A 302 -13.80 40.32 23.92
CA LEU A 302 -13.71 39.07 24.67
C LEU A 302 -12.45 39.05 25.54
N VAL A 303 -12.65 39.06 26.86
CA VAL A 303 -11.61 38.97 27.88
C VAL A 303 -11.66 37.58 28.51
N ILE A 304 -10.53 36.87 28.47
CA ILE A 304 -10.38 35.56 29.09
C ILE A 304 -9.30 35.69 30.18
N LEU A 305 -9.67 35.39 31.42
CA LEU A 305 -8.77 35.40 32.56
C LEU A 305 -8.23 33.99 32.81
N ASP A 306 -6.95 33.79 32.53
CA ASP A 306 -6.24 32.56 32.85
C ASP A 306 -5.82 32.52 34.34
N PRO A 307 -5.48 31.33 34.88
CA PRO A 307 -5.10 31.20 36.28
C PRO A 307 -3.94 32.13 36.67
N GLY A 308 -4.11 32.87 37.76
CA GLY A 308 -3.10 33.81 38.27
C GLY A 308 -3.18 35.23 37.71
N MET A 309 -4.11 35.50 36.80
CA MET A 309 -4.40 36.86 36.33
C MET A 309 -5.19 37.67 37.38
N SER A 310 -5.00 38.98 37.39
CA SER A 310 -5.79 39.90 38.22
C SER A 310 -7.27 39.83 37.84
N LYS A 311 -8.16 40.04 38.82
CA LYS A 311 -9.60 40.14 38.54
C LYS A 311 -9.86 41.23 37.51
N TYR A 312 -10.83 40.98 36.64
CA TYR A 312 -11.27 41.97 35.68
C TYR A 312 -11.94 43.15 36.39
N GLU A 313 -11.50 44.38 36.07
CA GLU A 313 -12.11 45.61 36.54
C GLU A 313 -12.82 46.29 35.36
N PRO A 314 -14.15 46.46 35.40
CA PRO A 314 -14.89 47.13 34.33
C PRO A 314 -14.40 48.56 34.12
N SER A 315 -14.28 48.98 32.86
CA SER A 315 -13.82 50.30 32.44
C SER A 315 -14.83 51.41 32.75
N GLY A 316 -16.07 51.05 33.08
CA GLY A 316 -17.18 51.94 33.43
C GLY A 316 -18.54 51.24 33.42
N PRO A 317 -19.65 51.95 33.69
CA PRO A 317 -21.01 51.40 33.67
C PRO A 317 -21.50 50.99 32.26
N ASP A 318 -20.80 51.41 31.21
CA ASP A 318 -21.08 51.08 29.80
C ASP A 318 -20.16 49.96 29.28
N ASP A 319 -19.42 49.25 30.14
CA ASP A 319 -18.53 48.17 29.71
C ASP A 319 -19.32 46.94 29.24
N THR A 320 -19.22 46.64 27.94
CA THR A 320 -19.89 45.52 27.28
C THR A 320 -18.97 44.32 27.06
N SER A 321 -17.81 44.29 27.73
CA SER A 321 -16.86 43.19 27.58
C SER A 321 -17.45 41.88 28.08
N ILE A 322 -17.20 40.81 27.33
CA ILE A 322 -17.54 39.44 27.70
C ILE A 322 -16.36 38.88 28.49
N VAL A 323 -16.60 38.47 29.74
CA VAL A 323 -15.55 38.00 30.65
C VAL A 323 -15.72 36.51 30.93
N LEU A 324 -14.72 35.73 30.53
CA LEU A 324 -14.64 34.29 30.81
C LEU A 324 -13.47 34.01 31.76
N LEU A 325 -13.67 33.03 32.64
CA LEU A 325 -12.64 32.52 33.54
C LEU A 325 -12.22 31.14 33.05
N HIS A 326 -10.91 30.93 32.88
CA HIS A 326 -10.33 29.65 32.48
C HIS A 326 -9.56 29.03 33.65
N ASP A 327 -9.80 27.76 33.94
CA ASP A 327 -9.21 27.05 35.08
C ASP A 327 -7.80 26.49 34.81
N GLY A 328 -7.28 26.62 33.59
CA GLY A 328 -5.99 26.05 33.17
C GLY A 328 -6.06 24.59 32.74
N SER A 329 -7.22 23.95 32.88
CA SER A 329 -7.50 22.56 32.50
C SER A 329 -8.51 22.46 31.36
N GLY A 330 -8.79 23.57 30.68
CA GLY A 330 -9.71 23.63 29.54
C GLY A 330 -11.17 23.84 29.91
N ASN A 331 -11.49 24.12 31.19
CA ASN A 331 -12.86 24.45 31.60
C ASN A 331 -13.06 25.96 31.72
N TYR A 332 -14.24 26.40 31.29
CA TYR A 332 -14.63 27.80 31.30
C TYR A 332 -15.87 28.04 32.14
N SER A 333 -15.85 29.15 32.86
CA SER A 333 -17.02 29.77 33.48
C SER A 333 -17.18 31.20 32.98
N ALA A 334 -18.38 31.74 33.13
CA ALA A 334 -18.70 33.10 32.69
C ALA A 334 -18.88 34.01 33.91
N GLN A 335 -18.37 35.24 33.82
CA GLN A 335 -18.53 36.25 34.87
C GLN A 335 -19.40 37.41 34.36
N ASP A 336 -20.51 37.69 35.05
CA ASP A 336 -21.36 38.84 34.75
C ASP A 336 -20.66 40.13 35.20
N THR A 337 -20.49 41.07 34.27
CA THR A 337 -19.76 42.33 34.49
C THR A 337 -20.51 43.34 35.37
N SER A 338 -21.83 43.19 35.53
CA SER A 338 -22.69 44.11 36.28
C SER A 338 -22.75 43.79 37.78
N ASN A 339 -22.71 42.51 38.14
CA ASN A 339 -22.86 42.04 39.52
C ASN A 339 -21.70 41.15 40.02
N GLY A 340 -20.81 40.70 39.13
CA GLY A 340 -19.67 39.84 39.45
C GLY A 340 -20.02 38.37 39.71
N GLU A 341 -21.25 37.95 39.42
CA GLU A 341 -21.72 36.56 39.57
C GLU A 341 -21.01 35.64 38.57
N ILE A 342 -20.66 34.45 39.02
CA ILE A 342 -19.98 33.43 38.21
C ILE A 342 -20.98 32.32 37.89
N THR A 343 -21.19 32.09 36.61
CA THR A 343 -21.98 30.95 36.11
C THR A 343 -21.02 29.82 35.76
N GLU A 344 -21.15 28.72 36.49
CA GLU A 344 -20.41 27.47 36.23
C GLU A 344 -21.19 26.57 35.26
N PHE A 345 -20.46 25.85 34.43
CA PHE A 345 -21.02 24.90 33.46
C PHE A 345 -20.48 23.50 33.77
N LYS A 346 -21.14 22.48 33.22
CA LYS A 346 -20.65 21.11 33.34
C LYS A 346 -19.22 21.04 32.76
N ASP A 347 -18.30 20.53 33.57
CA ASP A 347 -16.92 20.28 33.14
C ASP A 347 -16.89 19.47 31.85
N GLY A 348 -16.02 19.89 30.92
CA GLY A 348 -15.90 19.26 29.62
C GLY A 348 -15.73 20.24 28.47
N THR A 349 -15.71 19.66 27.29
CA THR A 349 -15.20 20.25 26.04
C THR A 349 -16.15 21.26 25.39
N ASP A 350 -17.35 21.42 25.95
CA ASP A 350 -18.34 22.42 25.55
C ASP A 350 -18.40 23.63 26.50
N SER A 351 -17.65 23.62 27.62
CA SER A 351 -17.70 24.68 28.63
C SER A 351 -17.36 26.06 28.08
N PHE A 352 -16.38 26.17 27.18
CA PHE A 352 -16.06 27.43 26.48
C PHE A 352 -17.27 28.01 25.74
N TYR A 353 -17.92 27.18 24.92
CA TYR A 353 -19.05 27.58 24.09
C TYR A 353 -20.27 27.91 24.95
N LEU A 354 -20.54 27.14 26.00
CA LEU A 354 -21.62 27.44 26.94
C LEU A 354 -21.37 28.76 27.69
N ALA A 355 -20.14 28.97 28.16
CA ALA A 355 -19.77 30.16 28.92
C ALA A 355 -19.89 31.42 28.08
N ILE A 356 -19.32 31.44 26.88
CA ILE A 356 -19.41 32.62 26.00
C ILE A 356 -20.84 32.86 25.51
N SER A 357 -21.58 31.80 25.17
CA SER A 357 -22.96 31.90 24.70
C SER A 357 -23.93 32.46 25.74
N SER A 358 -23.69 32.16 27.04
CA SER A 358 -24.48 32.71 28.15
C SER A 358 -24.39 34.25 28.26
N GLN A 359 -23.32 34.84 27.74
CA GLN A 359 -23.06 36.28 27.82
C GLN A 359 -23.66 37.07 26.65
N PHE A 360 -24.15 36.39 25.61
CA PHE A 360 -24.73 37.05 24.44
C PHE A 360 -26.17 37.53 24.69
N LYS A 361 -26.47 38.74 24.24
CA LYS A 361 -27.85 39.26 24.18
C LYS A 361 -28.64 38.57 23.08
N ALA A 362 -29.97 38.57 23.20
CA ALA A 362 -30.86 37.92 22.24
C ALA A 362 -30.68 38.41 20.78
N GLU A 363 -30.32 39.68 20.60
CA GLU A 363 -30.07 40.29 19.28
C GLU A 363 -28.77 39.82 18.62
N ASP A 364 -27.72 39.58 19.40
CA ASP A 364 -26.39 39.17 18.91
C ASP A 364 -26.33 37.66 18.58
N ARG A 365 -27.18 36.86 19.22
CA ARG A 365 -27.24 35.39 19.03
C ARG A 365 -27.50 35.02 17.57
N LEU A 366 -28.42 35.71 16.90
CA LEU A 366 -28.79 35.42 15.51
C LEU A 366 -27.64 35.70 14.53
N SER A 367 -26.88 36.77 14.74
CA SER A 367 -25.71 37.09 13.91
C SER A 367 -24.56 36.09 14.07
N LEU A 368 -24.52 35.39 15.21
CA LEU A 368 -23.52 34.36 15.52
C LEU A 368 -24.01 32.94 15.20
N GLY A 369 -25.11 32.81 14.44
CA GLY A 369 -25.64 31.52 13.99
C GLY A 369 -26.39 30.73 15.07
N MET A 370 -26.70 31.34 16.21
CA MET A 370 -27.37 30.70 17.34
C MET A 370 -28.89 30.95 17.34
N GLN A 371 -29.67 29.94 17.71
CA GLN A 371 -31.14 30.03 17.84
C GLN A 371 -31.62 30.34 19.26
N PHE A 372 -30.87 29.92 20.29
CA PHE A 372 -31.18 30.14 21.70
C PHE A 372 -29.89 30.21 22.54
N GLU A 373 -29.99 30.56 23.82
CA GLU A 373 -28.84 30.90 24.68
C GLU A 373 -27.79 29.79 24.83
N GLN A 374 -28.20 28.53 24.80
CA GLN A 374 -27.32 27.37 24.95
C GLN A 374 -27.12 26.60 23.63
N ASP A 375 -27.31 27.27 22.48
CA ASP A 375 -27.12 26.67 21.15
C ASP A 375 -25.63 26.57 20.79
N VAL A 376 -24.95 25.64 21.45
CA VAL A 376 -23.52 25.32 21.24
C VAL A 376 -23.27 24.90 19.78
N ALA A 377 -24.21 24.15 19.18
CA ALA A 377 -24.08 23.67 17.81
C ALA A 377 -24.06 24.84 16.80
N GLY A 378 -24.98 25.81 16.95
CA GLY A 378 -25.02 27.01 16.12
C GLY A 378 -23.75 27.84 16.21
N PHE A 379 -23.25 28.08 17.44
CA PHE A 379 -22.04 28.86 17.64
C PHE A 379 -20.77 28.15 17.15
N ARG A 380 -20.64 26.84 17.42
CA ARG A 380 -19.56 26.01 16.88
C ARG A 380 -19.52 26.06 15.36
N LYS A 381 -20.68 26.00 14.71
CA LYS A 381 -20.79 26.08 13.25
C LYS A 381 -20.26 27.42 12.72
N ALA A 382 -20.64 28.54 13.34
CA ALA A 382 -20.15 29.87 12.93
C ALA A 382 -18.63 29.99 13.07
N LEU A 383 -18.07 29.54 14.21
CA LEU A 383 -16.62 29.52 14.43
C LEU A 383 -15.90 28.61 13.44
N THR A 384 -16.45 27.43 13.18
CA THR A 384 -15.89 26.46 12.24
C THR A 384 -15.87 27.03 10.82
N GLN A 385 -16.95 27.65 10.37
CA GLN A 385 -17.01 28.29 9.06
C GLN A 385 -15.96 29.39 8.92
N HIS A 386 -15.79 30.22 9.95
CA HIS A 386 -14.75 31.25 9.96
C HIS A 386 -13.33 30.64 9.90
N ALA A 387 -13.05 29.60 10.70
CA ALA A 387 -11.77 28.91 10.68
C ALA A 387 -11.49 28.22 9.33
N ILE A 388 -12.52 27.64 8.69
CA ILE A 388 -12.45 27.07 7.34
C ILE A 388 -12.11 28.16 6.32
N GLU A 389 -12.73 29.35 6.41
CA GLU A 389 -12.46 30.48 5.52
C GLU A 389 -11.04 31.01 5.67
N GLU A 390 -10.55 31.16 6.91
CA GLU A 390 -9.14 31.48 7.17
C GLU A 390 -8.20 30.40 6.62
N ASN A 391 -8.63 29.14 6.67
CA ASN A 391 -7.94 28.00 6.05
C ASN A 391 -8.31 27.78 4.56
N ARG A 392 -9.00 28.74 3.94
CA ARG A 392 -9.35 28.81 2.52
C ARG A 392 -10.17 27.61 2.00
N GLY A 393 -11.09 27.09 2.79
CA GLY A 393 -11.99 26.00 2.40
C GLY A 393 -11.38 24.60 2.51
N TRP A 394 -10.13 24.49 2.98
CA TRP A 394 -9.47 23.22 3.18
C TRP A 394 -9.80 22.65 4.58
N PHE A 395 -10.19 21.37 4.65
CA PHE A 395 -10.78 20.70 5.83
C PHE A 395 -12.14 21.27 6.26
N ASP A 396 -13.18 20.99 5.47
CA ASP A 396 -14.58 21.24 5.86
C ASP A 396 -15.17 19.94 6.45
N PRO A 397 -15.17 19.75 7.80
CA PRO A 397 -15.68 18.53 8.44
C PRO A 397 -17.20 18.34 8.31
N GLU A 398 -17.92 19.33 7.77
CA GLU A 398 -19.34 19.22 7.41
C GLU A 398 -19.55 18.72 5.97
N LYS A 399 -18.53 18.80 5.11
CA LYS A 399 -18.58 18.21 3.76
C LYS A 399 -17.86 16.88 3.75
N PRO A 400 -18.59 15.76 3.53
CA PRO A 400 -17.95 14.45 3.48
C PRO A 400 -16.90 14.44 2.37
N THR A 401 -15.67 14.03 2.69
CA THR A 401 -14.62 13.78 1.68
C THR A 401 -14.85 12.48 0.91
N GLY A 402 -16.09 11.98 0.89
CA GLY A 402 -16.52 10.92 0.01
C GLY A 402 -16.18 11.28 -1.42
N ILE A 403 -15.79 10.28 -2.21
CA ILE A 403 -15.45 10.49 -3.61
C ILE A 403 -16.70 11.01 -4.29
N GLU A 404 -16.69 12.25 -4.78
CA GLU A 404 -17.85 12.76 -5.50
C GLU A 404 -18.15 11.80 -6.64
N LYS A 405 -19.43 11.41 -6.79
CA LYS A 405 -19.84 10.41 -7.79
C LYS A 405 -19.39 10.75 -9.22
N GLY A 406 -19.19 12.04 -9.51
CA GLY A 406 -18.67 12.52 -10.79
C GLY A 406 -17.21 12.14 -11.09
N PHE A 407 -16.46 11.65 -10.10
CA PHE A 407 -15.05 11.28 -10.23
C PHE A 407 -14.78 9.78 -10.10
N LEU A 408 -15.81 8.99 -9.78
CA LEU A 408 -15.73 7.53 -9.88
C LEU A 408 -15.94 7.10 -11.33
N PRO A 409 -15.23 6.06 -11.81
CA PRO A 409 -15.58 5.41 -13.06
C PRO A 409 -17.05 4.96 -13.00
N GLU A 410 -17.79 5.12 -14.10
CA GLU A 410 -19.22 4.81 -14.17
C GLU A 410 -19.51 3.37 -13.73
N TRP A 411 -18.64 2.43 -14.11
CA TRP A 411 -18.74 1.03 -13.72
C TRP A 411 -18.60 0.82 -12.20
N PHE A 412 -17.73 1.58 -11.52
CA PHE A 412 -17.56 1.47 -10.07
C PHE A 412 -18.70 2.15 -9.32
N ALA A 413 -19.15 3.31 -9.80
CA ALA A 413 -20.28 4.04 -9.21
C ALA A 413 -21.57 3.21 -9.26
N SER A 414 -21.81 2.53 -10.39
CA SER A 414 -23.00 1.69 -10.64
C SER A 414 -22.91 0.26 -10.10
N ALA A 415 -21.73 -0.18 -9.64
CA ALA A 415 -21.56 -1.52 -9.07
C ALA A 415 -22.36 -1.74 -7.78
N SER A 416 -22.71 -3.00 -7.53
CA SER A 416 -23.39 -3.43 -6.31
C SER A 416 -22.52 -3.20 -5.06
N ASP A 417 -23.16 -3.12 -3.89
CA ASP A 417 -22.43 -2.98 -2.63
C ASP A 417 -21.56 -4.23 -2.36
N ASP A 418 -22.03 -5.42 -2.75
CA ASP A 418 -21.26 -6.68 -2.67
C ASP A 418 -20.00 -6.65 -3.55
N ASP A 419 -20.09 -6.12 -4.77
CA ASP A 419 -18.92 -6.01 -5.67
C ASP A 419 -17.92 -4.97 -5.17
N LYS A 420 -18.40 -3.83 -4.65
CA LYS A 420 -17.55 -2.82 -3.99
C LYS A 420 -16.86 -3.39 -2.77
N TYR A 421 -17.57 -4.22 -2.01
CA TYR A 421 -17.04 -4.91 -0.85
C TYR A 421 -15.94 -5.92 -1.24
N ALA A 422 -16.20 -6.77 -2.24
CA ALA A 422 -15.22 -7.72 -2.77
C ALA A 422 -13.99 -7.02 -3.36
N TRP A 423 -14.18 -5.91 -4.07
CA TRP A 423 -13.09 -5.09 -4.59
C TRP A 423 -12.20 -4.56 -3.46
N LYS A 424 -12.80 -4.05 -2.37
CA LYS A 424 -12.05 -3.53 -1.21
C LYS A 424 -11.16 -4.61 -0.60
N ILE A 425 -11.68 -5.83 -0.40
CA ILE A 425 -10.88 -6.98 0.08
C ILE A 425 -9.74 -7.29 -0.88
N ALA A 426 -10.01 -7.34 -2.18
CA ALA A 426 -9.00 -7.69 -3.18
C ALA A 426 -7.86 -6.65 -3.24
N VAL A 427 -8.16 -5.36 -3.04
CA VAL A 427 -7.13 -4.31 -2.92
C VAL A 427 -6.24 -4.53 -1.71
N GLN A 428 -6.78 -5.02 -0.59
CA GLN A 428 -6.00 -5.33 0.63
C GLN A 428 -5.10 -6.52 0.43
N ASP A 429 -5.66 -7.61 -0.06
CA ASP A 429 -4.89 -8.83 -0.29
C ASP A 429 -3.74 -8.56 -1.25
N TYR A 430 -4.00 -7.75 -2.30
CA TYR A 430 -2.97 -7.29 -3.22
C TYR A 430 -1.90 -6.43 -2.53
N SER A 431 -2.32 -5.44 -1.75
CA SER A 431 -1.39 -4.55 -1.06
C SER A 431 -0.53 -5.28 -0.04
N GLN A 432 -1.13 -6.18 0.73
CA GLN A 432 -0.43 -7.05 1.68
C GLN A 432 0.55 -7.97 0.94
N ALA A 433 0.15 -8.56 -0.19
CA ALA A 433 1.03 -9.39 -0.99
C ALA A 433 2.26 -8.60 -1.49
N VAL A 434 2.08 -7.35 -1.90
CA VAL A 434 3.18 -6.44 -2.29
C VAL A 434 4.10 -6.10 -1.12
N LEU A 435 3.56 -5.84 0.08
CA LEU A 435 4.36 -5.57 1.27
C LEU A 435 5.19 -6.80 1.68
N GLU A 436 4.60 -7.99 1.71
CA GLU A 436 5.31 -9.24 2.03
C GLU A 436 6.41 -9.56 1.01
N ALA A 437 6.20 -9.11 -0.22
CA ALA A 437 7.11 -9.22 -1.33
C ALA A 437 8.29 -8.20 -1.23
N GLN A 438 8.20 -7.18 -0.38
CA GLN A 438 9.26 -6.19 -0.12
C GLN A 438 10.18 -6.54 1.08
N ALA A 439 9.78 -7.49 1.92
CA ALA A 439 10.29 -7.66 3.28
C ALA A 439 11.73 -8.23 3.50
N PRO A 440 12.46 -8.83 2.54
CA PRO A 440 13.85 -9.28 2.82
C PRO A 440 14.93 -8.36 2.24
N ASP A 441 16.09 -8.33 2.90
CA ASP A 441 17.40 -7.80 2.42
C ASP A 441 17.96 -8.53 1.17
N LEU A 442 17.13 -9.28 0.45
CA LEU A 442 17.50 -10.00 -0.78
C LEU A 442 17.40 -9.04 -1.97
N LEU A 443 18.43 -9.02 -2.81
CA LEU A 443 18.40 -8.25 -4.06
C LEU A 443 17.22 -8.69 -4.93
N GLU A 444 16.46 -7.73 -5.43
CA GLU A 444 15.31 -7.96 -6.30
C GLU A 444 15.71 -8.56 -7.66
N PRO A 445 14.86 -9.38 -8.29
CA PRO A 445 15.07 -9.93 -9.63
C PRO A 445 15.36 -8.84 -10.68
N SER A 446 14.70 -7.70 -10.54
CA SER A 446 14.83 -6.52 -11.41
C SER A 446 16.26 -5.97 -11.45
N ARG A 447 16.95 -5.96 -10.30
CA ARG A 447 18.32 -5.42 -10.20
C ARG A 447 19.33 -6.27 -10.95
N TYR A 448 19.13 -7.59 -11.06
CA TYR A 448 20.05 -8.47 -11.80
C TYR A 448 20.06 -8.21 -13.31
N GLY A 449 19.10 -7.44 -13.82
CA GLY A 449 19.12 -6.91 -15.19
C GLY A 449 19.84 -5.55 -15.34
N GLU A 450 20.20 -4.88 -14.25
CA GLU A 450 20.79 -3.53 -14.28
C GLU A 450 22.27 -3.58 -14.71
N PRO A 451 22.77 -2.55 -15.43
CA PRO A 451 24.15 -2.50 -15.94
C PRO A 451 25.19 -2.60 -14.81
N ASP A 452 24.89 -1.96 -13.68
CA ASP A 452 25.75 -1.97 -12.51
C ASP A 452 25.91 -3.38 -11.93
N GLN A 453 24.91 -4.26 -12.03
CA GLN A 453 25.03 -5.63 -11.53
C GLN A 453 25.92 -6.51 -12.41
N LEU A 454 25.82 -6.39 -13.74
CA LEU A 454 26.75 -7.09 -14.64
C LEU A 454 28.20 -6.60 -14.40
N ARG A 455 28.39 -5.29 -14.26
CA ARG A 455 29.69 -4.67 -13.96
C ARG A 455 30.22 -5.08 -12.59
N ASN A 456 29.37 -5.12 -11.56
CA ASN A 456 29.71 -5.60 -10.22
C ASN A 456 30.08 -7.08 -10.23
N TYR A 457 29.33 -7.92 -10.94
CA TYR A 457 29.63 -9.34 -11.11
C TYR A 457 30.98 -9.55 -11.79
N ALA A 458 31.25 -8.83 -12.89
CA ALA A 458 32.53 -8.87 -13.58
C ALA A 458 33.69 -8.46 -12.66
N ARG A 459 33.52 -7.33 -11.94
CA ARG A 459 34.49 -6.82 -10.97
C ARG A 459 34.79 -7.87 -9.89
N GLU A 460 33.76 -8.47 -9.30
CA GLU A 460 33.91 -9.48 -8.24
C GLU A 460 34.65 -10.72 -8.76
N LYS A 461 34.35 -11.19 -9.98
CA LYS A 461 35.04 -12.34 -10.58
C LYS A 461 36.50 -12.03 -10.90
N LEU A 462 36.79 -10.85 -11.46
CA LEU A 462 38.15 -10.37 -11.71
C LEU A 462 38.95 -10.27 -10.40
N GLN A 463 38.38 -9.65 -9.37
CA GLN A 463 38.99 -9.53 -8.05
C GLN A 463 39.33 -10.89 -7.46
N LYS A 464 38.35 -11.80 -7.41
CA LYS A 464 38.55 -13.17 -6.91
C LYS A 464 39.65 -13.90 -7.68
N ARG A 465 39.68 -13.77 -9.01
CA ARG A 465 40.66 -14.47 -9.83
C ARG A 465 42.06 -13.89 -9.67
N ILE A 466 42.23 -12.57 -9.69
CA ILE A 466 43.53 -11.90 -9.50
C ILE A 466 44.06 -12.16 -8.09
N LEU A 467 43.19 -12.12 -7.07
CA LEU A 467 43.56 -12.46 -5.70
C LEU A 467 44.05 -13.91 -5.60
N LEU A 468 43.40 -14.84 -6.30
CA LEU A 468 43.75 -16.26 -6.27
C LEU A 468 45.06 -16.55 -7.04
N ASP A 469 45.27 -15.91 -8.19
CA ASP A 469 46.45 -16.13 -9.05
C ASP A 469 47.70 -15.39 -8.55
N HIS A 470 47.53 -14.21 -7.91
CA HIS A 470 48.64 -13.32 -7.54
C HIS A 470 48.71 -12.94 -6.06
N GLY A 471 47.70 -13.25 -5.25
CA GLY A 471 47.68 -12.91 -3.82
C GLY A 471 47.52 -11.42 -3.53
N VAL A 472 47.07 -10.63 -4.52
CA VAL A 472 46.92 -9.17 -4.42
C VAL A 472 45.46 -8.79 -4.62
N GLU A 473 44.93 -7.99 -3.72
CA GLU A 473 43.62 -7.38 -3.86
C GLU A 473 43.74 -6.09 -4.70
N VAL A 474 42.92 -5.98 -5.74
CA VAL A 474 42.92 -4.85 -6.67
C VAL A 474 41.50 -4.36 -6.89
N ASN A 475 41.35 -3.09 -7.29
CA ASN A 475 40.10 -2.59 -7.85
C ASN A 475 40.21 -2.58 -9.39
N PRO A 476 39.53 -3.50 -10.11
CA PRO A 476 39.60 -3.57 -11.56
C PRO A 476 39.10 -2.31 -12.30
N ASP A 477 38.26 -1.48 -11.66
CA ASP A 477 37.81 -0.22 -12.24
C ASP A 477 38.91 0.86 -12.25
N GLU A 478 39.90 0.74 -11.37
CA GLU A 478 41.06 1.66 -11.28
C GLU A 478 42.22 1.22 -12.18
N ILE A 479 42.11 0.05 -12.82
CA ILE A 479 43.12 -0.48 -13.73
C ILE A 479 42.75 -0.11 -15.16
N SER A 480 43.55 0.74 -15.80
CA SER A 480 43.36 1.11 -17.21
C SER A 480 44.14 0.18 -18.13
N ILE A 481 43.47 -0.46 -19.09
CA ILE A 481 44.08 -1.23 -20.16
C ILE A 481 44.16 -0.38 -21.42
N LEU A 482 45.37 -0.17 -21.90
CA LEU A 482 45.66 0.54 -23.15
C LEU A 482 45.92 -0.50 -24.25
N THR A 483 45.19 -0.41 -25.37
CA THR A 483 45.34 -1.25 -26.56
C THR A 483 45.51 -0.37 -27.80
N VAL A 484 46.34 -0.80 -28.76
CA VAL A 484 46.54 -0.09 -30.02
C VAL A 484 46.13 -1.00 -31.17
N SER A 485 45.09 -0.62 -31.92
CA SER A 485 44.68 -1.26 -33.16
C SER A 485 45.30 -0.55 -34.36
N ILE A 486 45.65 -1.32 -35.39
CA ILE A 486 46.17 -0.81 -36.66
C ILE A 486 45.10 -1.08 -37.72
N GLU A 487 44.48 -0.03 -38.25
CA GLU A 487 43.63 -0.15 -39.45
C GLU A 487 44.50 -0.01 -40.70
N ILE A 488 44.37 -0.98 -41.62
CA ILE A 488 45.00 -0.92 -42.94
C ILE A 488 43.86 -0.73 -43.95
N ASP A 489 43.91 0.36 -44.72
CA ASP A 489 42.87 0.73 -45.69
C ASP A 489 42.55 -0.44 -46.67
N PRO A 490 41.29 -0.90 -46.79
CA PRO A 490 40.92 -2.06 -47.60
C PRO A 490 41.15 -1.91 -49.12
N GLY A 491 41.56 -0.72 -49.58
CA GLY A 491 41.86 -0.44 -50.99
C GLY A 491 43.15 -1.06 -51.55
N PHE A 492 43.92 -1.79 -50.74
CA PHE A 492 45.18 -2.39 -51.19
C PHE A 492 44.95 -3.69 -51.99
N ILE A 493 44.98 -3.59 -53.31
CA ILE A 493 45.08 -4.75 -54.21
C ILE A 493 46.56 -5.14 -54.30
N LEU A 494 46.92 -6.35 -53.86
CA LEU A 494 48.19 -6.99 -54.22
C LEU A 494 48.14 -7.36 -55.71
N ASP A 495 48.74 -6.52 -56.56
CA ASP A 495 49.05 -6.90 -57.94
C ASP A 495 50.26 -7.86 -57.92
N LEU A 496 50.08 -9.07 -58.47
CA LEU A 496 51.05 -10.16 -58.40
C LEU A 496 52.05 -10.20 -59.58
N ASP A 497 52.13 -9.14 -60.38
CA ASP A 497 53.09 -9.02 -61.48
C ASP A 497 54.13 -7.90 -61.25
N TYR A 498 55.36 -8.31 -60.92
CA TYR A 498 56.66 -7.64 -61.10
C TYR A 498 56.72 -6.08 -61.21
N GLU A 499 57.07 -5.39 -60.12
CA GLU A 499 58.27 -4.54 -59.95
C GLU A 499 58.28 -3.93 -58.55
N PHE A 500 59.44 -3.89 -57.90
CA PHE A 500 59.62 -3.32 -56.57
C PHE A 500 59.38 -1.80 -56.60
N ALA A 501 58.18 -1.34 -56.28
CA ALA A 501 57.93 0.03 -55.86
C ALA A 501 58.24 0.14 -54.36
N GLY A 502 59.19 1.03 -54.01
CA GLY A 502 59.45 1.40 -52.62
C GLY A 502 58.22 2.00 -51.93
N PRO A 503 58.29 2.22 -50.60
CA PRO A 503 57.12 2.36 -49.74
C PRO A 503 56.25 3.53 -50.17
N SER A 504 55.05 3.25 -50.68
CA SER A 504 53.97 4.24 -50.64
C SER A 504 53.58 4.41 -49.18
N GLU A 505 53.66 5.64 -48.70
CA GLU A 505 53.19 6.09 -47.38
C GLU A 505 51.70 5.74 -47.22
N VAL A 506 51.40 4.51 -46.78
CA VAL A 506 50.13 4.21 -46.15
C VAL A 506 50.33 4.61 -44.69
N GLU A 507 49.83 5.79 -44.31
CA GLU A 507 49.71 6.15 -42.90
C GLU A 507 48.82 5.09 -42.23
N ALA A 508 49.44 4.16 -41.52
CA ALA A 508 48.72 3.26 -40.64
C ALA A 508 47.93 4.14 -39.65
N SER A 509 46.60 4.08 -39.69
CA SER A 509 45.78 4.73 -38.68
C SER A 509 45.90 3.89 -37.41
N TYR A 510 46.58 4.45 -36.40
CA TYR A 510 46.67 3.86 -35.08
C TYR A 510 45.49 4.37 -34.25
N GLU A 511 44.52 3.50 -34.02
CA GLU A 511 43.49 3.79 -33.03
C GLU A 511 43.97 3.29 -31.67
N THR A 512 44.08 4.22 -30.72
CA THR A 512 44.41 3.90 -29.34
C THR A 512 43.14 3.87 -28.52
N GLN A 513 42.87 2.74 -27.85
CA GLN A 513 41.74 2.58 -26.95
C GLN A 513 42.23 2.39 -25.52
N GLN A 514 41.60 3.07 -24.56
CA GLN A 514 41.86 2.94 -23.13
C GLN A 514 40.55 2.63 -22.41
N ARG A 515 40.52 1.55 -21.63
CA ARG A 515 39.32 1.09 -20.89
C ARG A 515 39.69 0.59 -19.50
N SER A 516 38.73 0.52 -18.58
CA SER A 516 38.99 -0.18 -17.31
C SER A 516 39.11 -1.70 -17.53
N LEU A 517 39.75 -2.42 -16.61
CA LEU A 517 39.84 -3.88 -16.69
C LEU A 517 38.45 -4.53 -16.58
N THR A 518 37.54 -3.94 -15.80
CA THR A 518 36.15 -4.39 -15.70
C THR A 518 35.44 -4.27 -17.04
N ASP A 519 35.48 -3.09 -17.66
CA ASP A 519 34.76 -2.84 -18.92
C ASP A 519 35.35 -3.68 -20.06
N LEU A 520 36.68 -3.83 -20.09
CA LEU A 520 37.34 -4.72 -21.04
C LEU A 520 36.95 -6.19 -20.84
N SER A 521 36.71 -6.66 -19.60
CA SER A 521 36.30 -8.05 -19.37
C SER A 521 34.88 -8.38 -19.81
N LEU A 522 34.06 -7.34 -20.00
CA LEU A 522 32.72 -7.45 -20.59
C LEU A 522 32.80 -7.56 -22.12
N GLU A 523 33.92 -7.15 -22.71
CA GLU A 523 34.25 -7.33 -24.12
C GLU A 523 34.96 -8.68 -24.29
N ASN A 524 34.49 -9.55 -25.18
CA ASN A 524 35.25 -10.76 -25.46
C ASN A 524 36.37 -10.45 -26.45
N ILE A 525 37.59 -10.85 -26.13
CA ILE A 525 38.75 -10.66 -26.99
C ILE A 525 38.81 -11.85 -27.96
N ALA A 526 38.72 -11.59 -29.27
CA ALA A 526 38.77 -12.64 -30.27
C ALA A 526 40.06 -13.48 -30.15
N VAL A 527 39.96 -14.79 -30.41
CA VAL A 527 41.13 -15.72 -30.37
C VAL A 527 42.25 -15.26 -31.33
N THR A 528 41.87 -14.50 -32.36
CA THR A 528 42.74 -13.95 -33.40
C THR A 528 43.16 -12.49 -33.17
N ASP A 529 42.82 -11.89 -32.02
CA ASP A 529 43.20 -10.51 -31.70
C ASP A 529 44.68 -10.41 -31.29
N LEU A 530 45.54 -10.60 -32.30
CA LEU A 530 46.99 -10.44 -32.22
C LEU A 530 47.36 -9.01 -31.80
N ASN A 531 46.55 -8.01 -32.15
CA ASN A 531 46.81 -6.62 -31.76
C ASN A 531 46.66 -6.45 -30.24
N PHE A 532 45.60 -6.99 -29.63
CA PHE A 532 45.45 -6.99 -28.18
C PHE A 532 46.57 -7.77 -27.48
N PHE A 533 46.88 -8.98 -27.96
CA PHE A 533 47.92 -9.83 -27.37
C PHE A 533 49.32 -9.17 -27.43
N LEU A 534 49.60 -8.38 -28.46
CA LEU A 534 50.91 -7.76 -28.69
C LEU A 534 51.03 -6.35 -28.10
N THR A 535 49.93 -5.61 -27.94
CA THR A 535 49.98 -4.17 -27.58
C THR A 535 49.38 -3.81 -26.23
N SER A 536 48.63 -4.72 -25.59
CA SER A 536 47.91 -4.41 -24.34
C SER A 536 48.86 -4.09 -23.16
N ARG A 537 48.55 -3.02 -22.43
CA ARG A 537 49.29 -2.57 -21.25
C ARG A 537 48.33 -2.21 -20.11
N ALA A 538 48.54 -2.79 -18.93
CA ALA A 538 47.81 -2.41 -17.72
C ALA A 538 48.51 -1.27 -16.97
N LEU A 539 47.74 -0.23 -16.64
CA LEU A 539 48.16 0.97 -15.94
C LEU A 539 47.37 1.12 -14.63
N ASP A 540 48.03 1.56 -13.57
CA ASP A 540 47.37 1.94 -12.31
C ASP A 540 46.71 3.32 -12.42
N ALA A 541 46.02 3.75 -11.36
CA ALA A 541 45.36 5.06 -11.28
C ALA A 541 46.33 6.25 -11.42
N GLN A 542 47.65 6.03 -11.32
CA GLN A 542 48.69 7.04 -11.52
C GLN A 542 49.38 6.92 -12.89
N GLY A 543 48.88 6.07 -13.79
CA GLY A 543 49.39 5.86 -15.13
C GLY A 543 50.69 5.04 -15.20
N ARG A 544 51.04 4.29 -14.14
CA ARG A 544 52.24 3.43 -14.10
C ARG A 544 51.89 2.00 -14.48
N LEU A 545 52.83 1.31 -15.13
CA LEU A 545 52.66 -0.06 -15.57
C LEU A 545 52.52 -1.05 -14.40
N ILE A 546 51.49 -1.88 -14.44
CA ILE A 546 51.26 -2.96 -13.48
C ILE A 546 51.97 -4.22 -13.97
N GLY A 547 53.16 -4.50 -13.41
CA GLY A 547 54.08 -5.51 -13.95
C GLY A 547 53.59 -6.97 -13.92
N PHE A 548 52.62 -7.32 -13.06
CA PHE A 548 52.05 -8.68 -13.01
C PHE A 548 50.90 -8.88 -14.00
N LEU A 549 50.24 -7.80 -14.46
CA LEU A 549 49.16 -7.83 -15.45
C LEU A 549 49.71 -7.71 -16.88
N LYS A 550 50.47 -8.72 -17.31
CA LYS A 550 51.04 -8.77 -18.66
C LYS A 550 49.95 -9.06 -19.71
N ALA A 551 50.18 -8.64 -20.95
CA ALA A 551 49.26 -8.87 -22.08
C ALA A 551 48.75 -10.33 -22.20
N GLY A 552 49.66 -11.31 -22.12
CA GLY A 552 49.28 -12.72 -22.15
C GLY A 552 48.42 -13.18 -20.97
N TYR A 553 48.65 -12.63 -19.77
CA TYR A 553 47.82 -12.90 -18.60
C TYR A 553 46.45 -12.24 -18.74
N LEU A 554 46.38 -10.98 -19.16
CA LEU A 554 45.12 -10.27 -19.42
C LEU A 554 44.26 -11.01 -20.45
N PHE A 555 44.88 -11.46 -21.54
CA PHE A 555 44.22 -12.26 -22.57
C PHE A 555 43.66 -13.57 -22.00
N SER A 556 44.45 -14.34 -21.24
CA SER A 556 43.96 -15.56 -20.60
C SER A 556 42.88 -15.28 -19.55
N LEU A 557 43.05 -14.23 -18.74
CA LEU A 557 42.15 -13.87 -17.65
C LEU A 557 40.74 -13.58 -18.19
N ILE A 558 40.64 -12.71 -19.19
CA ILE A 558 39.35 -12.29 -19.77
C ILE A 558 38.68 -13.47 -20.46
N ARG A 559 39.43 -14.23 -21.26
CA ARG A 559 38.91 -15.36 -22.02
C ARG A 559 38.51 -16.55 -21.15
N ASP A 560 39.27 -16.84 -20.09
CA ASP A 560 38.98 -17.96 -19.19
C ASP A 560 37.84 -17.61 -18.22
N LEU A 561 37.72 -16.34 -17.80
CA LEU A 561 36.58 -15.87 -17.00
C LEU A 561 35.27 -15.85 -17.79
N ASN A 562 35.33 -15.56 -19.10
CA ASN A 562 34.20 -15.56 -20.03
C ASN A 562 32.91 -15.03 -19.39
N ILE A 563 32.94 -13.75 -18.99
CA ILE A 563 31.87 -13.14 -18.19
C ILE A 563 30.54 -13.21 -18.95
N GLY A 564 30.56 -13.00 -20.28
CA GLY A 564 29.40 -13.09 -21.16
C GLY A 564 28.67 -14.44 -21.07
N GLU A 565 29.36 -15.57 -21.16
CA GLU A 565 28.72 -16.90 -21.08
C GLU A 565 28.35 -17.30 -19.63
N ASN A 566 29.17 -16.89 -18.66
CA ASN A 566 28.96 -17.28 -17.26
C ASN A 566 27.87 -16.47 -16.56
N TYR A 567 27.54 -15.27 -17.05
CA TYR A 567 26.53 -14.42 -16.45
C TYR A 567 25.09 -14.95 -16.61
N PRO A 568 24.62 -15.40 -17.79
CA PRO A 568 23.33 -16.09 -17.93
C PRO A 568 23.19 -17.30 -17.01
N ARG A 569 24.27 -18.07 -16.83
CA ARG A 569 24.30 -19.23 -15.90
C ARG A 569 24.17 -18.79 -14.44
N PHE A 570 24.83 -17.71 -14.06
CA PHE A 570 24.68 -17.09 -12.75
C PHE A 570 23.25 -16.61 -12.51
N LEU A 571 22.65 -15.92 -13.48
CA LEU A 571 21.26 -15.46 -13.41
C LEU A 571 20.29 -16.63 -13.23
N ARG A 572 20.44 -17.70 -14.02
CA ARG A 572 19.61 -18.91 -13.87
C ARG A 572 19.71 -19.50 -12.47
N ASN A 573 20.91 -19.54 -11.90
CA ASN A 573 21.08 -20.04 -10.54
C ASN A 573 20.38 -19.14 -9.50
N VAL A 574 20.61 -17.83 -9.55
CA VAL A 574 20.09 -16.89 -8.56
C VAL A 574 18.57 -16.74 -8.66
N LEU A 575 18.02 -16.62 -9.88
CA LEU A 575 16.60 -16.35 -10.10
C LEU A 575 15.73 -17.60 -10.09
N SER A 576 16.28 -18.79 -10.35
CA SER A 576 15.47 -20.02 -10.42
C SER A 576 15.86 -21.04 -9.34
N THR A 577 17.10 -21.55 -9.34
CA THR A 577 17.44 -22.75 -8.56
C THR A 577 17.89 -22.48 -7.13
N SER A 578 18.24 -21.25 -6.78
CA SER A 578 18.64 -20.87 -5.43
C SER A 578 17.44 -20.74 -4.48
N SER A 579 17.70 -20.73 -3.17
CA SER A 579 16.67 -20.41 -2.17
C SER A 579 16.07 -19.02 -2.38
N THR A 580 16.87 -18.07 -2.84
CA THR A 580 16.44 -16.71 -3.20
C THR A 580 15.50 -16.73 -4.40
N GLY A 581 15.82 -17.53 -5.43
CA GLY A 581 14.97 -17.74 -6.60
C GLY A 581 13.63 -18.37 -6.25
N ALA A 582 13.64 -19.42 -5.41
CA ALA A 582 12.42 -20.05 -4.91
C ALA A 582 11.54 -19.07 -4.10
N TRP A 583 12.16 -18.22 -3.29
CA TRP A 583 11.45 -17.17 -2.55
C TRP A 583 10.80 -16.14 -3.50
N HIS A 584 11.55 -15.63 -4.48
CA HIS A 584 11.05 -14.69 -5.48
C HIS A 584 9.89 -15.28 -6.30
N ARG A 585 10.01 -16.55 -6.71
CA ARG A 585 8.96 -17.31 -7.41
C ARG A 585 7.66 -17.36 -6.61
N GLN A 586 7.72 -17.69 -5.33
CA GLN A 586 6.55 -17.76 -4.45
C GLN A 586 5.90 -16.38 -4.23
N ARG A 587 6.70 -15.34 -4.00
CA ARG A 587 6.19 -13.97 -3.79
C ARG A 587 5.60 -13.39 -5.06
N TYR A 588 6.25 -13.60 -6.20
CA TYR A 588 5.71 -13.22 -7.50
C TYR A 588 4.35 -13.89 -7.75
N ALA A 589 4.26 -15.21 -7.55
CA ALA A 589 3.01 -15.95 -7.73
C ALA A 589 1.91 -15.44 -6.80
N ARG A 590 2.24 -15.10 -5.54
CA ARG A 590 1.30 -14.52 -4.58
C ARG A 590 0.79 -13.13 -5.01
N VAL A 591 1.69 -12.25 -5.45
CA VAL A 591 1.30 -10.92 -5.94
C VAL A 591 0.43 -11.04 -7.19
N MET A 592 0.85 -11.86 -8.16
CA MET A 592 0.10 -12.10 -9.38
C MET A 592 -1.30 -12.70 -9.09
N HIS A 593 -1.40 -13.63 -8.15
CA HIS A 593 -2.68 -14.21 -7.72
C HIS A 593 -3.67 -13.13 -7.26
N THR A 594 -3.23 -12.29 -6.32
CA THR A 594 -4.04 -11.22 -5.74
C THR A 594 -4.37 -10.12 -6.75
N GLN A 595 -3.43 -9.79 -7.64
CA GLN A 595 -3.65 -8.86 -8.74
C GLN A 595 -4.68 -9.40 -9.74
N MET A 596 -4.54 -10.64 -10.19
CA MET A 596 -5.50 -11.26 -11.12
C MET A 596 -6.91 -11.34 -10.52
N ARG A 597 -7.02 -11.55 -9.20
CA ARG A 597 -8.31 -11.51 -8.49
C ARG A 597 -8.92 -10.12 -8.52
N LEU A 598 -8.13 -9.08 -8.21
CA LEU A 598 -8.56 -7.69 -8.26
C LEU A 598 -8.99 -7.28 -9.68
N ASP A 599 -8.14 -7.52 -10.67
CA ASP A 599 -8.41 -7.26 -12.09
C ASP A 599 -9.68 -8.00 -12.56
N GLY A 600 -9.91 -9.22 -12.06
CA GLY A 600 -11.11 -10.01 -12.36
C GLY A 600 -12.39 -9.45 -11.76
N ILE A 601 -12.32 -8.81 -10.59
CA ILE A 601 -13.46 -8.11 -9.97
C ILE A 601 -13.73 -6.81 -10.73
N GLU A 602 -12.70 -6.03 -11.05
CA GLU A 602 -12.86 -4.81 -11.85
C GLU A 602 -13.46 -5.11 -13.23
N ALA A 603 -12.99 -6.18 -13.90
CA ALA A 603 -13.52 -6.61 -15.19
C ALA A 603 -14.99 -7.06 -15.11
N LYS A 604 -15.40 -7.71 -14.01
CA LYS A 604 -16.80 -8.06 -13.74
C LYS A 604 -17.66 -6.81 -13.56
N MET A 605 -17.21 -5.86 -12.74
CA MET A 605 -17.95 -4.61 -12.50
C MET A 605 -18.04 -3.74 -13.76
N ALA A 606 -17.01 -3.78 -14.61
CA ALA A 606 -16.97 -3.07 -15.88
C ALA A 606 -17.74 -3.74 -17.02
N GLY A 607 -18.19 -4.99 -16.84
CA GLY A 607 -18.91 -5.75 -17.86
C GLY A 607 -18.02 -6.26 -19.00
N ASP A 608 -16.72 -6.49 -18.74
CA ASP A 608 -15.78 -7.02 -19.74
C ASP A 608 -15.96 -8.52 -20.01
N PHE A 609 -16.56 -9.24 -19.06
CA PHE A 609 -17.00 -10.61 -19.27
C PHE A 609 -18.28 -10.60 -20.10
N LEU A 610 -18.47 -11.61 -20.94
CA LEU A 610 -19.66 -11.69 -21.78
C LEU A 610 -20.90 -11.81 -20.87
N GLY A 611 -21.75 -10.79 -20.92
CA GLY A 611 -23.07 -10.83 -20.32
C GLY A 611 -23.88 -11.95 -20.96
N ASP A 612 -24.57 -12.73 -20.14
CA ASP A 612 -25.33 -13.89 -20.54
C ASP A 612 -26.72 -13.54 -21.08
N GLY A 613 -26.88 -12.30 -21.57
CA GLY A 613 -28.11 -11.68 -22.08
C GLY A 613 -29.34 -12.58 -22.09
N SER A 614 -30.11 -12.55 -21.00
CA SER A 614 -31.36 -13.29 -20.73
C SER A 614 -31.25 -14.68 -20.09
N LEU A 615 -30.07 -15.16 -19.72
CA LEU A 615 -29.89 -16.45 -19.05
C LEU A 615 -30.07 -16.35 -17.51
N PRO A 616 -30.29 -17.49 -16.82
CA PRO A 616 -30.38 -17.53 -15.36
C PRO A 616 -29.09 -17.01 -14.68
N PRO A 617 -29.16 -16.39 -13.48
CA PRO A 617 -27.99 -15.84 -12.76
C PRO A 617 -26.83 -16.82 -12.57
N GLU A 618 -27.13 -18.12 -12.55
CA GLU A 618 -26.17 -19.22 -12.45
C GLU A 618 -25.23 -19.32 -13.67
N LEU A 619 -25.59 -18.72 -14.81
CA LEU A 619 -24.80 -18.70 -16.05
C LEU A 619 -24.15 -17.32 -16.34
N ALA A 620 -24.50 -16.29 -15.58
CA ALA A 620 -23.93 -14.95 -15.70
C ALA A 620 -22.45 -14.91 -15.32
N ASN A 621 -21.68 -14.01 -15.95
CA ASN A 621 -20.26 -13.79 -15.68
C ASN A 621 -19.43 -15.09 -15.70
N ARG A 622 -19.70 -15.98 -16.67
CA ARG A 622 -19.03 -17.27 -16.80
C ARG A 622 -17.51 -17.13 -16.80
N GLY A 623 -16.96 -16.20 -17.57
CA GLY A 623 -15.52 -15.96 -17.60
C GLY A 623 -14.94 -15.60 -16.23
N HIS A 624 -15.66 -14.82 -15.42
CA HIS A 624 -15.27 -14.53 -14.03
C HIS A 624 -15.30 -15.79 -13.17
N LYS A 625 -16.31 -16.66 -13.31
CA LYS A 625 -16.38 -17.94 -12.57
C LYS A 625 -15.21 -18.87 -12.93
N TRP A 626 -14.83 -18.91 -14.21
CA TRP A 626 -13.64 -19.67 -14.65
C TRP A 626 -12.36 -19.13 -14.03
N LEU A 627 -12.20 -17.81 -14.01
CA LEU A 627 -11.08 -17.13 -13.36
C LEU A 627 -11.02 -17.46 -11.86
N THR A 628 -12.14 -17.35 -11.15
CA THR A 628 -12.22 -17.65 -9.71
C THR A 628 -11.82 -19.11 -9.45
N ALA A 629 -12.33 -20.06 -10.24
CA ALA A 629 -12.00 -21.48 -10.07
C ALA A 629 -10.50 -21.79 -10.23
N VAL A 630 -9.83 -21.14 -11.20
CA VAL A 630 -8.38 -21.35 -11.39
C VAL A 630 -7.54 -20.59 -10.37
N LEU A 631 -8.01 -19.46 -9.84
CA LEU A 631 -7.32 -18.73 -8.77
C LEU A 631 -7.48 -19.40 -7.41
N ASP A 632 -8.65 -19.97 -7.11
CA ASP A 632 -8.87 -20.73 -5.88
C ASP A 632 -8.03 -22.02 -5.88
N HIS A 633 -7.82 -22.62 -7.05
CA HIS A 633 -6.95 -23.79 -7.20
C HIS A 633 -6.00 -23.70 -8.43
N PRO A 634 -4.81 -23.07 -8.26
CA PRO A 634 -3.89 -22.81 -9.36
C PRO A 634 -3.27 -24.04 -10.03
N VAL A 635 -3.24 -25.19 -9.34
CA VAL A 635 -2.76 -26.48 -9.90
C VAL A 635 -3.92 -27.18 -10.62
N ASP A 636 -3.69 -27.76 -11.81
CA ASP A 636 -4.72 -28.50 -12.55
C ASP A 636 -4.78 -29.95 -12.08
N ASP A 637 -5.39 -30.18 -10.92
CA ASP A 637 -5.71 -31.50 -10.38
C ASP A 637 -7.24 -31.68 -10.22
N ASP A 638 -7.64 -32.77 -9.58
CA ASP A 638 -9.06 -33.12 -9.40
C ASP A 638 -9.74 -32.34 -8.27
N ASP A 639 -9.00 -31.55 -7.47
CA ASP A 639 -9.54 -30.70 -6.40
C ASP A 639 -10.03 -29.35 -6.95
N ARG A 640 -9.65 -28.97 -8.18
CA ARG A 640 -10.16 -27.75 -8.84
C ARG A 640 -11.68 -27.87 -9.10
N ALA A 641 -12.43 -26.91 -8.58
CA ALA A 641 -13.87 -26.83 -8.81
C ALA A 641 -14.23 -26.78 -10.31
N THR A 642 -15.22 -27.59 -10.72
CA THR A 642 -15.79 -27.52 -12.06
C THR A 642 -16.78 -26.36 -12.16
N VAL A 643 -16.81 -25.68 -13.31
CA VAL A 643 -17.80 -24.63 -13.58
C VAL A 643 -18.77 -25.16 -14.64
N GLU A 644 -20.07 -25.15 -14.33
CA GLU A 644 -21.11 -25.71 -15.21
C GLU A 644 -20.83 -27.18 -15.60
N GLY A 645 -20.23 -27.97 -14.69
CA GLY A 645 -19.85 -29.36 -14.92
C GLY A 645 -18.62 -29.56 -15.81
N HIS A 646 -17.92 -28.49 -16.19
CA HIS A 646 -16.73 -28.56 -17.02
C HIS A 646 -15.45 -28.33 -16.21
N ARG A 647 -14.41 -29.13 -16.48
CA ARG A 647 -13.06 -28.90 -15.97
C ARG A 647 -12.44 -27.70 -16.68
N ILE A 648 -11.96 -26.74 -15.91
CA ILE A 648 -11.37 -25.50 -16.41
C ILE A 648 -9.84 -25.63 -16.48
N LYS A 649 -9.26 -25.19 -17.60
CA LYS A 649 -7.83 -25.22 -17.86
C LYS A 649 -7.28 -23.83 -18.14
N VAL A 650 -6.07 -23.59 -17.67
CA VAL A 650 -5.25 -22.45 -18.04
C VAL A 650 -4.22 -22.91 -19.07
N SER A 651 -4.08 -22.18 -20.16
CA SER A 651 -3.11 -22.44 -21.22
C SER A 651 -2.26 -21.20 -21.47
N GLN A 652 -0.98 -21.39 -21.78
CA GLN A 652 -0.15 -20.32 -22.31
C GLN A 652 -0.38 -20.19 -23.82
N LEU A 653 -0.44 -18.96 -24.32
CA LEU A 653 -0.51 -18.71 -25.76
C LEU A 653 0.87 -18.91 -26.41
N SER A 654 0.91 -19.66 -27.50
CA SER A 654 2.07 -19.81 -28.38
C SER A 654 1.71 -19.35 -29.79
N ILE A 655 2.60 -18.60 -30.45
CA ILE A 655 2.46 -18.16 -31.84
C ILE A 655 3.63 -18.71 -32.63
N SER A 656 3.37 -19.55 -33.63
CA SER A 656 4.41 -20.22 -34.44
C SER A 656 5.49 -20.90 -33.59
N ASP A 657 5.05 -21.72 -32.63
CA ASP A 657 5.89 -22.45 -31.67
C ASP A 657 6.68 -21.56 -30.69
N VAL A 658 6.40 -20.25 -30.66
CA VAL A 658 6.99 -19.30 -29.70
C VAL A 658 5.99 -19.03 -28.56
N PRO A 659 6.24 -19.52 -27.35
CA PRO A 659 5.40 -19.22 -26.19
C PRO A 659 5.51 -17.73 -25.82
N LEU A 660 4.36 -17.09 -25.60
CA LEU A 660 4.28 -15.70 -25.15
C LEU A 660 4.21 -15.67 -23.63
N SER A 661 5.17 -15.00 -23.00
CA SER A 661 5.24 -14.92 -21.54
C SER A 661 4.13 -14.02 -20.98
N GLY A 662 3.54 -14.40 -19.85
CA GLY A 662 2.49 -13.64 -19.16
C GLY A 662 1.12 -13.60 -19.85
N VAL A 663 0.96 -14.11 -21.08
CA VAL A 663 -0.32 -14.18 -21.80
C VAL A 663 -0.97 -15.54 -21.57
N LEU A 664 -2.09 -15.53 -20.84
CA LEU A 664 -2.81 -16.74 -20.45
C LEU A 664 -4.18 -16.80 -21.12
N VAL A 665 -4.65 -18.02 -21.36
CA VAL A 665 -5.99 -18.29 -21.88
C VAL A 665 -6.68 -19.31 -20.97
N ILE A 666 -7.83 -18.95 -20.45
CA ILE A 666 -8.67 -19.76 -19.57
C ILE A 666 -9.86 -20.27 -20.37
N GLY A 667 -10.16 -21.56 -20.27
CA GLY A 667 -11.32 -22.15 -20.92
C GLY A 667 -11.56 -23.58 -20.49
N VAL A 668 -12.60 -24.21 -21.04
CA VAL A 668 -12.91 -25.60 -20.72
C VAL A 668 -11.89 -26.57 -21.35
N ALA A 669 -11.62 -27.69 -20.66
CA ALA A 669 -10.76 -28.74 -21.17
C ALA A 669 -11.30 -29.33 -22.49
N ALA A 670 -12.62 -29.57 -22.56
CA ALA A 670 -13.30 -30.06 -23.74
C ALA A 670 -13.86 -28.90 -24.58
N ARG A 671 -13.00 -28.27 -25.39
CA ARG A 671 -13.36 -27.07 -26.19
C ARG A 671 -14.50 -27.28 -27.20
N SER A 672 -14.78 -28.53 -27.58
CA SER A 672 -15.95 -28.85 -28.40
C SER A 672 -17.28 -28.65 -27.65
N SER A 673 -17.26 -28.64 -26.31
CA SER A 673 -18.44 -28.42 -25.48
C SER A 673 -18.75 -26.94 -25.27
N VAL A 674 -17.72 -26.11 -25.08
CA VAL A 674 -17.86 -24.66 -24.93
C VAL A 674 -16.74 -23.96 -25.72
N GLY A 675 -17.12 -23.19 -26.73
CA GLY A 675 -16.17 -22.48 -27.61
C GLY A 675 -15.63 -21.16 -27.04
N ALA A 676 -16.20 -20.70 -25.92
CA ALA A 676 -15.79 -19.47 -25.27
C ALA A 676 -14.44 -19.60 -24.56
N LEU A 677 -13.70 -18.49 -24.51
CA LEU A 677 -12.35 -18.39 -23.97
C LEU A 677 -12.22 -17.07 -23.21
N VAL A 678 -11.37 -17.03 -22.19
CA VAL A 678 -10.99 -15.79 -21.51
C VAL A 678 -9.50 -15.59 -21.70
N MET A 679 -9.11 -14.50 -22.38
CA MET A 679 -7.73 -14.09 -22.52
C MET A 679 -7.35 -13.17 -21.36
N PHE A 680 -6.19 -13.43 -20.76
CA PHE A 680 -5.55 -12.56 -19.79
C PHE A 680 -4.32 -11.89 -20.41
N THR A 681 -4.36 -10.57 -20.48
CA THR A 681 -3.30 -9.70 -21.03
C THR A 681 -2.89 -8.68 -19.97
N PRO A 682 -1.98 -9.03 -19.04
CA PRO A 682 -1.57 -8.11 -17.99
C PRO A 682 -0.91 -6.87 -18.60
N GLN A 683 -1.26 -5.68 -18.12
CA GLN A 683 -0.69 -4.40 -18.58
C GLN A 683 -0.90 -4.14 -20.09
N ALA A 684 -1.99 -4.64 -20.67
CA ALA A 684 -2.36 -4.31 -22.04
C ALA A 684 -2.49 -2.78 -22.22
N PRO A 685 -2.08 -2.22 -23.36
CA PRO A 685 -2.04 -0.77 -23.59
C PRO A 685 -3.42 -0.10 -23.58
N ASP A 686 -4.49 -0.89 -23.72
CA ASP A 686 -5.89 -0.46 -23.67
C ASP A 686 -6.49 -0.47 -22.25
N GLY A 687 -5.74 -0.95 -21.25
CA GLY A 687 -6.16 -1.01 -19.85
C GLY A 687 -7.14 -2.15 -19.52
N GLN A 688 -7.40 -3.11 -20.43
CA GLN A 688 -8.25 -4.26 -20.14
C GLN A 688 -7.41 -5.53 -19.96
N CYS A 689 -7.39 -6.06 -18.74
CA CYS A 689 -6.64 -7.27 -18.42
C CYS A 689 -7.35 -8.55 -18.87
N PHE A 690 -8.69 -8.56 -18.88
CA PHE A 690 -9.50 -9.73 -19.23
C PHE A 690 -10.38 -9.46 -20.43
N ARG A 691 -10.43 -10.43 -21.35
CA ARG A 691 -11.26 -10.38 -22.55
C ARG A 691 -11.92 -11.74 -22.72
N GLU A 692 -13.25 -11.78 -22.64
CA GLU A 692 -14.00 -13.00 -22.93
C GLU A 692 -14.46 -12.97 -24.39
N MET A 693 -14.14 -14.04 -25.15
CA MET A 693 -14.58 -14.21 -26.53
C MET A 693 -15.48 -15.43 -26.64
N SER A 694 -16.46 -15.38 -27.55
CA SER A 694 -17.42 -16.47 -27.76
C SER A 694 -16.85 -17.62 -28.60
N SER A 695 -15.75 -17.37 -29.33
CA SER A 695 -15.15 -18.33 -30.25
C SER A 695 -13.66 -18.14 -30.46
N LEU A 696 -13.00 -19.19 -30.95
CA LEU A 696 -11.60 -19.14 -31.40
C LEU A 696 -11.38 -18.15 -32.55
N THR A 697 -12.41 -17.96 -33.38
CA THR A 697 -12.38 -17.04 -34.53
C THR A 697 -12.28 -15.57 -34.08
N GLU A 698 -13.05 -15.19 -33.06
CA GLU A 698 -12.95 -13.88 -32.41
C GLU A 698 -11.61 -13.71 -31.71
N PHE A 699 -11.12 -14.75 -31.02
CA PHE A 699 -9.80 -14.73 -30.39
C PHE A 699 -8.68 -14.45 -31.40
N GLN A 700 -8.69 -15.10 -32.57
CA GLN A 700 -7.72 -14.83 -33.64
C GLN A 700 -7.83 -13.41 -34.20
N GLN A 701 -9.02 -12.82 -34.25
CA GLN A 701 -9.20 -11.43 -34.68
C GLN A 701 -8.57 -10.46 -33.68
N LEU A 702 -8.78 -10.68 -32.39
CA LEU A 702 -8.21 -9.89 -31.31
C LEU A 702 -6.67 -9.89 -31.36
N LEU A 703 -6.04 -11.05 -31.61
CA LEU A 703 -4.58 -11.15 -31.73
C LEU A 703 -4.00 -10.31 -32.88
N LEU A 704 -4.81 -10.01 -33.90
CA LEU A 704 -4.40 -9.23 -35.07
C LEU A 704 -4.72 -7.73 -34.93
N GLU A 705 -5.26 -7.29 -33.79
CA GLU A 705 -5.53 -5.88 -33.56
C GLU A 705 -4.24 -5.07 -33.49
N PRO A 706 -4.11 -3.97 -34.27
CA PRO A 706 -2.90 -3.16 -34.28
C PRO A 706 -2.52 -2.61 -32.89
N ALA A 707 -3.51 -2.37 -32.02
CA ALA A 707 -3.29 -1.90 -30.66
C ALA A 707 -2.56 -2.92 -29.78
N LEU A 708 -2.67 -4.21 -30.07
CA LEU A 708 -2.01 -5.29 -29.30
C LEU A 708 -0.71 -5.78 -29.94
N LEU A 709 -0.35 -5.33 -31.14
CA LEU A 709 0.80 -5.86 -31.89
C LEU A 709 2.12 -5.72 -31.10
N ASP A 710 2.49 -4.50 -30.72
CA ASP A 710 3.76 -4.26 -30.03
C ASP A 710 3.76 -4.93 -28.64
N TYR A 711 2.60 -4.98 -27.98
CA TYR A 711 2.42 -5.70 -26.72
C TYR A 711 2.71 -7.19 -26.87
N LEU A 712 2.04 -7.88 -27.81
CA LEU A 712 2.19 -9.33 -28.03
C LEU A 712 3.60 -9.69 -28.50
N VAL A 713 4.19 -8.87 -29.38
CA VAL A 713 5.59 -9.06 -29.82
C VAL A 713 6.54 -8.93 -28.63
N GLY A 714 6.30 -7.94 -27.74
CA GLY A 714 7.11 -7.76 -26.52
C GLY A 714 7.06 -8.94 -25.55
N ARG A 715 6.00 -9.77 -25.60
CA ARG A 715 5.86 -10.98 -24.76
C ARG A 715 6.66 -12.18 -25.27
N ALA A 716 7.20 -12.14 -26.48
CA ALA A 716 8.09 -13.18 -27.01
C ALA A 716 9.55 -12.97 -26.55
N ALA A 717 10.33 -14.05 -26.57
CA ALA A 717 11.79 -13.97 -26.40
C ALA A 717 12.42 -13.08 -27.48
N LEU A 718 13.45 -12.33 -27.12
CA LEU A 718 14.06 -11.29 -27.98
C LEU A 718 14.41 -11.81 -29.38
N ALA A 719 15.05 -12.98 -29.46
CA ALA A 719 15.45 -13.62 -30.71
C ALA A 719 14.26 -13.97 -31.63
N SER A 720 13.07 -14.17 -31.07
CA SER A 720 11.88 -14.59 -31.80
C SER A 720 10.91 -13.45 -32.15
N GLN A 721 11.15 -12.22 -31.65
CA GLN A 721 10.23 -11.09 -31.83
C GLN A 721 10.01 -10.72 -33.30
N ALA A 722 11.05 -10.79 -34.13
CA ALA A 722 10.95 -10.49 -35.56
C ALA A 722 10.02 -11.47 -36.30
N ASP A 723 10.09 -12.76 -35.95
CA ASP A 723 9.25 -13.79 -36.53
C ASP A 723 7.80 -13.68 -36.04
N VAL A 724 7.59 -13.46 -34.74
CA VAL A 724 6.25 -13.22 -34.17
C VAL A 724 5.59 -12.00 -34.81
N ARG A 725 6.34 -10.89 -34.98
CA ARG A 725 5.84 -9.68 -35.66
C ARG A 725 5.45 -9.97 -37.11
N ARG A 726 6.25 -10.74 -37.85
CA ARG A 726 5.94 -11.13 -39.24
C ARG A 726 4.63 -11.92 -39.30
N VAL A 727 4.42 -12.87 -38.38
CA VAL A 727 3.21 -13.71 -38.34
C VAL A 727 1.97 -12.89 -37.99
N LEU A 728 2.06 -12.03 -36.96
CA LEU A 728 0.95 -11.17 -36.54
C LEU A 728 0.55 -10.13 -37.60
N THR A 729 1.43 -9.79 -38.54
CA THR A 729 1.15 -8.85 -39.63
C THR A 729 0.78 -9.50 -40.97
N ALA A 730 1.02 -10.80 -41.13
CA ALA A 730 0.71 -11.55 -42.36
C ALA A 730 -0.79 -11.86 -42.57
N GLY A 731 -1.63 -11.60 -41.55
CA GLY A 731 -3.09 -11.82 -41.60
C GLY A 731 -3.52 -13.19 -41.08
N ARG A 732 -4.84 -13.41 -40.95
CA ARG A 732 -5.43 -14.58 -40.27
C ARG A 732 -4.99 -15.93 -40.84
N ASP A 733 -4.88 -16.07 -42.15
CA ASP A 733 -4.59 -17.36 -42.80
C ASP A 733 -3.16 -17.84 -42.53
N ALA A 734 -2.26 -16.94 -42.14
CA ALA A 734 -0.87 -17.24 -41.77
C ALA A 734 -0.65 -17.35 -40.25
N LEU A 735 -1.66 -17.03 -39.43
CA LEU A 735 -1.56 -17.06 -37.97
C LEU A 735 -1.69 -18.48 -37.45
N PHE A 736 -0.55 -19.14 -37.23
CA PHE A 736 -0.51 -20.39 -36.47
C PHE A 736 -0.36 -20.08 -34.97
N MET A 737 -1.37 -20.49 -34.19
CA MET A 737 -1.37 -20.34 -32.73
C MET A 737 -1.73 -21.65 -32.06
N GLU A 738 -1.07 -21.91 -30.93
CA GLU A 738 -1.34 -23.05 -30.07
C GLU A 738 -1.61 -22.58 -28.64
N LEU A 739 -2.44 -23.32 -27.92
CA LEU A 739 -2.74 -23.08 -26.52
C LEU A 739 -2.16 -24.24 -25.71
N LEU A 740 -1.02 -24.00 -25.07
CA LEU A 740 -0.23 -24.98 -24.32
C LEU A 740 -0.78 -25.12 -22.90
N PRO A 741 -1.47 -26.22 -22.53
CA PRO A 741 -2.09 -26.36 -21.22
C PRO A 741 -1.06 -26.42 -20.09
N ARG A 742 -1.32 -25.74 -18.98
CA ARG A 742 -0.49 -25.76 -17.77
C ARG A 742 -1.11 -26.65 -16.72
N SER A 743 -0.38 -27.70 -16.34
CA SER A 743 -0.82 -28.65 -15.31
C SER A 743 -0.30 -28.30 -13.91
N GLU A 744 0.88 -27.68 -13.85
CA GLU A 744 1.49 -27.14 -12.64
C GLU A 744 0.83 -25.83 -12.18
N ASN A 745 1.33 -25.23 -11.10
CA ASN A 745 0.89 -23.91 -10.66
C ASN A 745 1.19 -22.87 -11.74
N PHE A 746 0.15 -22.43 -12.45
CA PHE A 746 0.32 -21.56 -13.62
C PHE A 746 0.93 -20.19 -13.26
N LEU A 747 0.74 -19.71 -12.02
CA LEU A 747 1.30 -18.43 -11.56
C LEU A 747 2.81 -18.51 -11.38
N GLU A 748 3.29 -19.64 -10.84
CA GLU A 748 4.73 -19.93 -10.77
C GLU A 748 5.32 -20.18 -12.16
N ALA A 749 4.59 -20.86 -13.05
CA ALA A 749 5.03 -21.08 -14.42
C ALA A 749 5.18 -19.77 -15.23
N VAL A 750 4.39 -18.73 -14.91
CA VAL A 750 4.57 -17.38 -15.48
C VAL A 750 5.89 -16.78 -14.99
N TYR A 751 6.20 -16.87 -13.68
CA TYR A 751 7.49 -16.43 -13.16
C TYR A 751 8.66 -17.12 -13.88
N ASP A 752 8.60 -18.45 -14.00
CA ASP A 752 9.64 -19.24 -14.65
C ASP A 752 9.82 -18.84 -16.13
N SER A 753 8.71 -18.54 -16.84
CA SER A 753 8.74 -18.05 -18.22
C SER A 753 9.36 -16.65 -18.34
N GLU A 754 9.07 -15.75 -17.39
CA GLU A 754 9.64 -14.40 -17.37
C GLU A 754 11.14 -14.42 -17.06
N VAL A 755 11.57 -15.27 -16.14
CA VAL A 755 13.00 -15.47 -15.82
C VAL A 755 13.75 -15.99 -17.05
N GLU A 756 13.21 -16.99 -17.76
CA GLU A 756 13.84 -17.50 -18.98
C GLU A 756 13.83 -16.46 -20.12
N ARG A 757 12.82 -15.59 -20.20
CA ARG A 757 12.80 -14.46 -21.15
C ARG A 757 13.92 -13.46 -20.84
N VAL A 758 14.14 -13.11 -19.58
CA VAL A 758 15.28 -12.26 -19.15
C VAL A 758 16.59 -12.93 -19.54
N ILE A 759 16.78 -14.20 -19.16
CA ILE A 759 18.03 -14.93 -19.41
C ILE A 759 18.29 -15.00 -20.92
N SER A 760 17.28 -15.29 -21.73
CA SER A 760 17.40 -15.35 -23.19
C SER A 760 17.74 -13.99 -23.81
N ALA A 761 17.18 -12.90 -23.29
CA ALA A 761 17.51 -11.55 -23.76
C ALA A 761 18.96 -11.16 -23.40
N VAL A 762 19.43 -11.54 -22.21
CA VAL A 762 20.82 -11.36 -21.79
C VAL A 762 21.74 -12.22 -22.65
N ASP A 763 21.43 -13.51 -22.83
CA ASP A 763 22.22 -14.45 -23.63
C ASP A 763 22.39 -13.99 -25.08
N GLU A 764 21.28 -13.71 -25.78
CA GLU A 764 21.27 -13.22 -27.17
C GLU A 764 22.13 -11.96 -27.34
N ARG A 765 22.08 -11.02 -26.38
CA ARG A 765 22.85 -9.79 -26.46
C ARG A 765 24.31 -9.98 -26.09
N THR A 766 24.63 -10.87 -25.15
CA THR A 766 26.02 -11.22 -24.81
C THR A 766 26.72 -12.04 -25.90
N THR A 767 25.96 -12.74 -26.76
CA THR A 767 26.51 -13.54 -27.87
C THR A 767 26.49 -12.82 -29.24
N SER A 768 25.47 -12.02 -29.57
CA SER A 768 25.37 -11.33 -30.89
C SER A 768 26.26 -10.09 -31.04
N THR A 769 26.68 -9.47 -29.93
CA THR A 769 27.64 -8.35 -29.95
C THR A 769 29.10 -8.78 -30.15
N TRP A 770 29.34 -10.06 -30.45
CA TRP A 770 30.64 -10.68 -30.70
C TRP A 770 31.43 -10.07 -31.86
N GLU A 771 30.78 -9.37 -32.80
CA GLU A 771 31.42 -8.91 -34.02
C GLU A 771 31.43 -7.40 -34.25
N THR A 772 30.75 -6.55 -33.47
CA THR A 772 30.72 -5.10 -33.82
C THR A 772 30.28 -4.16 -32.69
N ASN A 773 31.22 -3.29 -32.28
CA ASN A 773 31.07 -1.98 -31.63
C ASN A 773 30.44 -1.85 -30.21
N TRP A 774 31.12 -1.05 -29.36
CA TRP A 774 30.78 -0.72 -27.96
C TRP A 774 29.48 0.09 -27.77
N GLU A 775 28.97 0.77 -28.80
CA GLU A 775 27.65 1.41 -28.75
C GLU A 775 26.52 0.40 -28.49
N SER A 776 26.72 -0.88 -28.85
CA SER A 776 25.77 -1.97 -28.66
C SER A 776 25.64 -2.45 -27.21
N ALA A 777 26.64 -2.23 -26.36
CA ALA A 777 26.57 -2.59 -24.94
C ALA A 777 25.55 -1.72 -24.17
N TRP A 778 25.38 -0.46 -24.59
CA TRP A 778 24.34 0.44 -24.06
C TRP A 778 22.92 0.10 -24.56
N GLU A 779 22.78 -0.68 -25.65
CA GLU A 779 21.47 -1.19 -26.14
C GLU A 779 20.97 -2.44 -25.36
N ILE A 780 21.87 -3.13 -24.65
CA ILE A 780 21.50 -4.14 -23.63
C ILE A 780 20.63 -3.49 -22.55
N ILE A 781 20.94 -2.23 -22.20
CA ILE A 781 20.39 -1.47 -21.07
C ILE A 781 18.94 -1.03 -21.30
N LYS A 782 18.59 -0.64 -22.54
CA LYS A 782 17.19 -0.31 -22.90
C LYS A 782 16.29 -1.55 -22.94
N THR A 783 16.79 -2.64 -23.50
CA THR A 783 15.99 -3.86 -23.72
C THR A 783 15.67 -4.58 -22.40
N VAL A 784 16.62 -4.62 -21.46
CA VAL A 784 16.38 -5.18 -20.12
C VAL A 784 15.51 -4.24 -19.27
N GLY A 785 15.59 -2.92 -19.49
CA GLY A 785 14.71 -1.90 -18.91
C GLY A 785 13.22 -2.18 -19.08
N ASP A 786 12.79 -2.67 -20.25
CA ASP A 786 11.40 -3.05 -20.52
C ASP A 786 10.99 -4.35 -19.81
N ILE A 787 11.94 -5.25 -19.56
CA ILE A 787 11.70 -6.50 -18.84
C ILE A 787 11.63 -6.27 -17.32
N ILE A 788 12.35 -5.27 -16.79
CA ILE A 788 12.31 -4.83 -15.38
C ILE A 788 10.89 -4.46 -14.92
N LEU A 789 10.05 -3.88 -15.79
CA LEU A 789 8.63 -3.63 -15.49
C LEU A 789 7.84 -4.90 -15.14
N THR A 790 8.31 -6.06 -15.59
CA THR A 790 7.65 -7.34 -15.36
C THR A 790 7.82 -7.84 -13.92
N PHE A 791 8.90 -7.44 -13.24
CA PHE A 791 9.14 -7.67 -11.81
C PHE A 791 8.92 -6.41 -10.97
N ALA A 792 8.38 -5.33 -11.55
CA ALA A 792 8.09 -4.09 -10.84
C ALA A 792 7.08 -4.13 -9.67
N PRO A 793 6.22 -5.16 -9.43
CA PRO A 793 5.40 -5.20 -8.22
C PRO A 793 6.18 -4.97 -6.92
N PHE A 794 7.49 -5.27 -6.88
CA PHE A 794 8.31 -5.18 -5.68
C PHE A 794 8.70 -3.73 -5.27
N LYS A 795 8.81 -2.73 -6.16
CA LYS A 795 9.38 -1.39 -5.81
C LYS A 795 8.39 -0.27 -5.53
N VAL A 796 7.12 -0.41 -5.88
CA VAL A 796 6.22 0.75 -5.85
C VAL A 796 5.57 0.91 -4.47
N GLN A 797 5.97 1.94 -3.72
CA GLN A 797 5.37 2.35 -2.43
C GLN A 797 3.89 2.78 -2.53
N LEU A 798 3.36 2.98 -3.74
CA LEU A 798 1.95 3.19 -4.03
C LEU A 798 1.44 1.94 -4.77
N PRO A 799 0.33 1.29 -4.35
CA PRO A 799 -0.17 0.10 -5.05
C PRO A 799 -0.63 0.50 -6.46
N ILE A 800 0.23 0.33 -7.47
CA ILE A 800 -0.06 0.73 -8.86
C ILE A 800 -0.96 -0.29 -9.59
N ALA A 801 -1.17 -1.51 -9.08
CA ALA A 801 -1.91 -2.53 -9.84
C ALA A 801 -3.42 -2.59 -9.55
N ALA A 802 -4.11 -1.46 -9.69
CA ALA A 802 -5.54 -1.42 -10.01
C ALA A 802 -5.67 -0.60 -11.30
N LEU A 803 -5.19 -1.19 -12.40
CA LEU A 803 -4.86 -0.50 -13.65
C LEU A 803 -6.06 0.14 -14.35
N ARG A 804 -7.31 -0.29 -14.09
CA ARG A 804 -8.48 0.34 -14.72
C ARG A 804 -9.03 1.50 -13.88
N SER A 805 -9.13 1.33 -12.57
CA SER A 805 -9.59 2.37 -11.63
C SER A 805 -8.67 3.60 -11.64
N PHE A 806 -7.36 3.38 -11.52
CA PHE A 806 -6.38 4.47 -11.48
C PHE A 806 -6.22 5.15 -12.86
N TYR A 807 -6.24 4.39 -13.96
CA TYR A 807 -6.18 4.94 -15.31
C TYR A 807 -7.42 5.78 -15.67
N ALA A 808 -8.62 5.32 -15.32
CA ALA A 808 -9.86 6.07 -15.55
C ALA A 808 -9.90 7.36 -14.72
N ILE A 809 -9.43 7.32 -13.47
CA ILE A 809 -9.29 8.51 -12.62
C ILE A 809 -8.23 9.45 -13.21
N TRP A 810 -7.07 8.94 -13.64
CA TRP A 810 -6.00 9.70 -14.28
C TRP A 810 -6.44 10.39 -15.58
N GLN A 811 -7.23 9.71 -16.42
CA GLN A 811 -7.82 10.29 -17.63
C GLN A 811 -8.87 11.37 -17.28
N GLY A 812 -9.67 11.15 -16.24
CA GLY A 812 -10.55 12.17 -15.66
C GLY A 812 -9.78 13.40 -15.17
N VAL A 813 -8.63 13.20 -14.52
CA VAL A 813 -7.71 14.25 -14.07
C VAL A 813 -7.18 15.05 -15.25
N ALA A 814 -6.71 14.38 -16.31
CA ALA A 814 -6.17 15.04 -17.49
C ALA A 814 -7.23 15.91 -18.19
N LYS A 815 -8.47 15.44 -18.25
CA LYS A 815 -9.61 16.14 -18.86
C LYS A 815 -10.10 17.32 -17.99
N ALA A 816 -10.14 17.17 -16.67
CA ALA A 816 -10.56 18.25 -15.75
C ALA A 816 -9.45 19.28 -15.47
N ALA A 817 -8.18 18.86 -15.49
CA ALA A 817 -7.02 19.74 -15.38
C ALA A 817 -6.93 20.72 -16.56
N SER A 818 -7.38 20.33 -17.76
CA SER A 818 -7.49 21.23 -18.91
C SER A 818 -8.62 22.26 -18.78
N GLU A 819 -9.61 22.05 -17.91
CA GLU A 819 -10.79 22.93 -17.79
C GLU A 819 -10.78 23.82 -16.54
N GLN A 820 -10.28 23.36 -15.37
CA GLN A 820 -10.44 24.08 -14.09
C GLN A 820 -9.20 24.08 -13.16
N GLY A 821 -8.06 23.49 -13.54
CA GLY A 821 -6.83 23.57 -12.73
C GLY A 821 -6.86 22.82 -11.38
N THR A 822 -7.78 21.87 -11.21
CA THR A 822 -8.06 21.07 -9.99
C THR A 822 -7.22 19.77 -9.88
N ALA A 823 -6.18 19.60 -10.71
CA ALA A 823 -5.27 18.45 -10.74
C ALA A 823 -4.83 17.87 -9.36
N PRO A 824 -4.53 18.68 -8.33
CA PRO A 824 -4.12 18.18 -7.02
C PRO A 824 -5.24 17.46 -6.24
N LEU A 825 -6.50 17.90 -6.37
CA LEU A 825 -7.65 17.27 -5.70
C LEU A 825 -7.90 15.84 -6.22
N TYR A 826 -7.59 15.59 -7.48
CA TYR A 826 -7.81 14.28 -8.09
C TYR A 826 -6.75 13.24 -7.72
N PHE A 827 -5.48 13.65 -7.58
CA PHE A 827 -4.44 12.78 -7.02
C PHE A 827 -4.77 12.40 -5.57
N VAL A 828 -5.33 13.35 -4.82
CA VAL A 828 -5.84 13.13 -3.46
C VAL A 828 -6.99 12.11 -3.47
N GLN A 829 -7.96 12.20 -4.39
CA GLN A 829 -9.06 11.22 -4.50
C GLN A 829 -8.61 9.81 -4.92
N ALA A 830 -7.61 9.69 -5.80
CA ALA A 830 -7.02 8.39 -6.15
C ALA A 830 -6.27 7.76 -4.95
N ALA A 831 -5.52 8.57 -4.19
CA ALA A 831 -4.87 8.14 -2.97
C ALA A 831 -5.89 7.76 -1.87
N LEU A 832 -7.05 8.41 -1.85
CA LEU A 832 -8.17 8.12 -0.94
C LEU A 832 -8.83 6.76 -1.23
N LEU A 833 -9.01 6.39 -2.50
CA LEU A 833 -9.48 5.04 -2.89
C LEU A 833 -8.52 3.94 -2.47
N LEU A 834 -7.22 4.17 -2.67
CA LEU A 834 -6.18 3.26 -2.23
C LEU A 834 -6.11 3.17 -0.69
N ALA A 835 -6.23 4.30 0.01
CA ALA A 835 -6.24 4.33 1.48
C ALA A 835 -7.48 3.62 2.08
N ASP A 836 -8.67 3.79 1.50
CA ASP A 836 -9.87 3.05 1.90
C ASP A 836 -9.74 1.55 1.63
N GLY A 837 -9.11 1.19 0.51
CA GLY A 837 -8.69 -0.17 0.23
C GLY A 837 -7.73 -0.66 1.31
N LEU A 838 -6.69 0.08 1.66
CA LEU A 838 -5.60 -0.36 2.55
C LEU A 838 -5.94 -0.49 4.04
N THR A 839 -7.04 0.08 4.53
CA THR A 839 -7.26 0.32 5.98
C THR A 839 -8.40 -0.49 6.61
N LEU A 840 -8.57 -1.77 6.27
CA LEU A 840 -9.31 -2.69 7.16
C LEU A 840 -8.35 -3.51 8.02
N PRO A 841 -8.64 -3.70 9.32
CA PRO A 841 -8.19 -4.89 10.03
C PRO A 841 -8.88 -6.14 9.44
N LYS A 842 -8.17 -7.28 9.47
CA LYS A 842 -8.66 -8.59 9.02
C LYS A 842 -9.99 -8.92 9.68
N GLY A 843 -11.06 -8.90 8.89
CA GLY A 843 -12.40 -9.26 9.37
C GLY A 843 -13.42 -9.26 8.24
N ARG A 844 -13.05 -9.89 7.10
CA ARG A 844 -13.96 -10.55 6.13
C ARG A 844 -13.15 -11.27 5.08
N ARG A 845 -12.74 -12.50 5.40
CA ARG A 845 -12.45 -13.47 4.35
C ARG A 845 -13.76 -14.15 4.01
N VAL A 846 -14.23 -14.00 2.79
CA VAL A 846 -15.25 -14.91 2.24
C VAL A 846 -14.52 -16.21 1.92
N LYS A 847 -15.00 -17.35 2.43
CA LYS A 847 -14.47 -18.67 2.11
C LYS A 847 -14.30 -18.85 0.59
N PRO A 848 -13.13 -19.29 0.12
CA PRO A 848 -13.10 -20.26 -0.95
C PRO A 848 -13.63 -21.60 -0.40
N TYR A 849 -14.52 -22.22 -1.16
CA TYR A 849 -15.06 -23.55 -0.92
C TYR A 849 -13.97 -24.54 -0.46
N SER A 850 -14.07 -25.09 0.76
CA SER A 850 -13.16 -26.15 1.22
C SER A 850 -13.55 -27.50 0.62
N PRO A 851 -12.64 -28.22 -0.06
CA PRO A 851 -12.85 -29.62 -0.42
C PRO A 851 -12.88 -30.50 0.84
N ALA A 852 -13.72 -31.52 0.82
CA ALA A 852 -13.90 -32.46 1.90
C ALA A 852 -12.58 -33.11 2.34
N ALA A 853 -12.33 -33.13 3.65
CA ALA A 853 -11.17 -33.76 4.26
C ALA A 853 -11.12 -35.27 3.93
N VAL A 854 -10.21 -35.67 3.04
CA VAL A 854 -9.82 -37.08 2.88
C VAL A 854 -8.72 -37.39 3.90
N GLY A 855 -9.08 -38.15 4.92
CA GLY A 855 -8.17 -38.59 5.97
C GLY A 855 -6.98 -39.41 5.45
N ARG A 856 -5.81 -39.18 6.04
CA ARG A 856 -4.74 -40.18 6.14
C ARG A 856 -4.29 -40.29 7.59
N PRO A 857 -4.09 -41.51 8.11
CA PRO A 857 -3.81 -41.75 9.51
C PRO A 857 -2.35 -41.38 9.81
N VAL A 858 -2.14 -40.45 10.73
CA VAL A 858 -0.81 -40.19 11.29
C VAL A 858 -0.49 -41.32 12.26
N LEU A 859 0.50 -42.13 11.89
CA LEU A 859 1.16 -43.08 12.76
C LEU A 859 1.64 -42.36 14.04
N ASN A 860 1.16 -42.81 15.19
CA ASN A 860 1.53 -42.29 16.51
C ASN A 860 2.90 -42.85 16.92
N PRO A 861 3.96 -42.04 17.03
CA PRO A 861 5.30 -42.53 17.38
C PRO A 861 5.49 -42.87 18.87
N LYS A 862 4.41 -43.03 19.66
CA LYS A 862 4.46 -43.45 21.07
C LYS A 862 4.12 -44.92 21.35
N THR A 863 3.96 -45.77 20.33
CA THR A 863 3.71 -47.22 20.50
C THR A 863 4.87 -48.14 20.10
N ALA A 864 6.10 -47.62 19.96
CA ALA A 864 7.27 -48.44 19.63
C ALA A 864 8.18 -48.84 20.81
N VAL A 865 7.77 -48.58 22.08
CA VAL A 865 8.39 -49.19 23.26
C VAL A 865 7.33 -49.43 24.34
N SER A 866 6.63 -50.56 24.24
CA SER A 866 6.06 -51.39 25.34
C SER A 866 5.42 -52.63 24.73
#